data_AF-A0A934DY51-F1
#
_entry.id   AF-A0A934DY51-F1
#
_cell.length_a   1.000
_cell.length_b   1.000
_cell.length_c   1.000
_cell.angle_alpha   90.00
_cell.angle_beta   90.00
_cell.angle_gamma   90.00
#
_symmetry.space_group_name_H-M   'P 1'
#
loop_
_entity.id
_entity.type
_entity.pdbx_description
1 polymer ?
#
loop_
_entity_poly.entity_id
_entity_poly.type
_entity_poly.pdbx_seq_one_letter_code
_entity_poly.pdbx_strand_id
1 'polypeptide(L)'
;MIRSAVRIAAPLATAALAISLFIPRAYGDIIPADRRTDWQPGIEGGIPSRTTICANVKTQHGAIGDGITDDSQAFQAAIASCPEGQVVLIPSGTYRLNDSLLVEKGIVLRGEGPSNTKLLFYGAAATSDRGYIHLGDLWDNNSNYTAVTQATKGSATLAVAATSGFSEGGYVFIDQIDDPSFVTIHGIGGTCDWCGSRNGQSRALTQMMKITGVGTNSLTVDPAPYLTYSSAFSPEIYKPLKVTAEAGIEDLYIEDASGGASRDNIRLKNCARCWVRNIESNRVQEHHILAQQCYRCEIRDSYIHDAHVFGGGQGYGILLSMATTATLVENNILYDLHCPGMIASGPSGNVMAYNYSLKTHGTQDNWSYGSFTDHAAHPHMNLFEGNVGHSFGADFYWGSASHQTVYRNHFDMADPGKTAGLQGVRVDKYNYFFNIVGNVLGAPGTQGVYEFPGAATCDVFVKAAFVLGYESSCSAATDPQVLATLLRHGNYDGITQTTQWDSTNADHTLPPSLYHSSKPAFFGCRRWPPIGSDLDPMVSRLPAQDRYEGVDPCQGDAGGTGGAAGNGAAGNGAAGNGAAGNGAAGNGAGGAGASAGNGAGGGNASVPGGSSGDDGSCGCRTVADAGMPGWVGLIALGGLAGGICRRRCKSKRNPIQG
;
A
#
# COMPACT_ATOMS: atom_id res chain seq x y z
N MET A 1 -26.87 36.35 -77.27
CA MET A 1 -26.17 35.05 -77.14
C MET A 1 -24.70 35.36 -76.90
N ILE A 2 -24.01 34.58 -76.06
CA ILE A 2 -22.70 34.84 -75.40
C ILE A 2 -22.86 35.44 -73.99
N ARG A 3 -22.44 34.65 -72.99
CA ARG A 3 -21.87 34.99 -71.67
C ARG A 3 -21.63 33.64 -70.95
N SER A 4 -20.53 32.97 -71.30
CA SER A 4 -19.24 33.00 -70.60
C SER A 4 -19.31 32.45 -69.17
N ALA A 5 -18.79 31.23 -69.02
CA ALA A 5 -18.57 30.53 -67.78
C ALA A 5 -17.48 31.21 -66.93
N VAL A 6 -17.69 31.25 -65.61
CA VAL A 6 -16.62 31.44 -64.63
C VAL A 6 -16.82 30.39 -63.54
N ARG A 7 -15.87 29.44 -63.48
CA ARG A 7 -15.72 28.48 -62.39
C ARG A 7 -15.09 29.18 -61.20
N ILE A 8 -15.72 29.10 -60.02
CA ILE A 8 -15.12 29.54 -58.76
C ILE A 8 -14.31 28.35 -58.22
N ALA A 9 -12.99 28.49 -58.16
CA ALA A 9 -12.08 27.57 -57.49
C ALA A 9 -11.92 28.01 -56.03
N ALA A 10 -12.17 27.10 -55.08
CA ALA A 10 -11.89 27.28 -53.66
C ALA A 10 -10.38 27.13 -53.39
N PRO A 11 -9.80 27.85 -52.40
CA PRO A 11 -8.38 27.72 -52.08
C PRO A 11 -8.13 26.41 -51.30
N LEU A 12 -7.13 25.64 -51.75
CA LEU A 12 -6.55 24.56 -50.96
C LEU A 12 -5.83 25.17 -49.74
N ALA A 13 -6.30 24.85 -48.53
CA ALA A 13 -5.53 25.05 -47.31
C ALA A 13 -4.55 23.89 -47.14
N THR A 14 -3.27 24.14 -47.43
CA THR A 14 -2.16 23.25 -47.05
C THR A 14 -2.00 23.26 -45.53
N ALA A 15 -2.41 22.19 -44.86
CA ALA A 15 -2.06 21.95 -43.46
C ALA A 15 -0.56 21.62 -43.37
N ALA A 16 0.21 22.53 -42.78
CA ALA A 16 1.60 22.27 -42.42
C ALA A 16 1.62 21.31 -41.23
N LEU A 17 2.02 20.05 -41.49
CA LEU A 17 2.29 19.06 -40.47
C LEU A 17 3.57 19.48 -39.72
N ALA A 18 3.43 20.01 -38.51
CA ALA A 18 4.56 20.25 -37.62
C ALA A 18 5.06 18.88 -37.12
N ILE A 19 6.03 18.30 -37.82
CA ILE A 19 6.81 17.17 -37.32
C ILE A 19 7.72 17.74 -36.23
N SER A 20 7.31 17.59 -34.97
CA SER A 20 8.19 17.81 -33.83
C SER A 20 9.24 16.69 -33.84
N LEU A 21 10.37 16.95 -34.48
CA LEU A 21 11.56 16.12 -34.35
C LEU A 21 12.04 16.23 -32.90
N PHE A 22 11.63 15.28 -32.07
CA PHE A 22 12.36 14.97 -30.84
C PHE A 22 13.75 14.51 -31.26
N ILE A 23 14.73 15.38 -31.11
CA ILE A 23 16.13 14.96 -31.03
C ILE A 23 16.27 14.41 -29.61
N PRO A 24 16.38 13.09 -29.39
CA PRO A 24 16.73 12.59 -28.07
C PRO A 24 18.12 13.14 -27.77
N ARG A 25 18.20 14.05 -26.79
CA ARG A 25 19.46 14.36 -26.15
C ARG A 25 19.88 13.08 -25.45
N ALA A 26 20.93 12.44 -25.94
CA ALA A 26 21.57 11.32 -25.26
C ALA A 26 22.30 11.85 -24.02
N TYR A 27 21.54 12.18 -22.99
CA TYR A 27 22.03 12.08 -21.62
C TYR A 27 21.95 10.59 -21.28
N GLY A 28 22.99 10.04 -20.63
CA GLY A 28 22.83 8.73 -20.02
C GLY A 28 21.71 8.85 -19.00
N ASP A 29 20.65 8.04 -19.13
CA ASP A 29 19.53 8.13 -18.18
C ASP A 29 20.05 7.87 -16.76
N ILE A 30 19.70 8.75 -15.81
CA ILE A 30 20.06 8.61 -14.39
C ILE A 30 19.70 7.23 -13.81
N ILE A 31 18.61 6.64 -14.31
CA ILE A 31 18.21 5.25 -14.04
C ILE A 31 18.10 4.53 -15.39
N PRO A 32 18.79 3.41 -15.59
CA PRO A 32 18.72 2.63 -16.83
C PRO A 32 17.27 2.30 -17.25
N ALA A 33 16.98 2.41 -18.55
CA ALA A 33 15.63 2.22 -19.10
C ALA A 33 15.03 0.84 -18.82
N ASP A 34 15.85 -0.20 -18.69
CA ASP A 34 15.45 -1.56 -18.29
C ASP A 34 15.01 -1.63 -16.82
N ARG A 35 15.39 -0.66 -15.99
CA ARG A 35 15.10 -0.59 -14.55
C ARG A 35 14.01 0.40 -14.14
N ARG A 36 13.42 1.11 -15.10
CA ARG A 36 12.33 2.07 -14.87
C ARG A 36 11.14 1.86 -15.80
N THR A 37 10.05 2.54 -15.50
CA THR A 37 8.90 2.77 -16.39
C THR A 37 8.58 4.26 -16.38
N ASP A 38 7.58 4.69 -17.15
CA ASP A 38 7.17 6.10 -17.24
C ASP A 38 6.18 6.51 -16.13
N TRP A 39 6.03 5.69 -15.08
CA TRP A 39 5.06 5.77 -13.99
C TRP A 39 3.90 6.74 -14.26
N GLN A 40 2.79 6.22 -14.75
CA GLN A 40 1.55 6.99 -14.94
C GLN A 40 0.51 6.52 -13.91
N PRO A 41 0.71 6.80 -12.61
CA PRO A 41 -0.16 6.26 -11.58
C PRO A 41 -1.44 7.10 -11.44
N GLY A 42 -2.41 6.55 -10.72
CA GLY A 42 -3.65 7.25 -10.37
C GLY A 42 -4.62 7.40 -11.54
N ILE A 43 -5.65 8.19 -11.30
CA ILE A 43 -6.73 8.40 -12.26
C ILE A 43 -6.24 9.39 -13.30
N GLU A 44 -6.35 9.03 -14.57
CA GLU A 44 -6.02 9.93 -15.68
C GLU A 44 -6.89 11.20 -15.59
N GLY A 45 -6.26 12.37 -15.52
CA GLY A 45 -6.95 13.64 -15.31
C GLY A 45 -7.33 13.96 -13.86
N GLY A 46 -6.99 13.07 -12.92
CA GLY A 46 -7.26 13.19 -11.49
C GLY A 46 -8.65 12.71 -11.08
N ILE A 47 -8.93 12.75 -9.77
CA ILE A 47 -10.22 12.34 -9.20
C ILE A 47 -11.39 13.14 -9.81
N PRO A 48 -12.43 12.46 -10.35
CA PRO A 48 -13.59 13.13 -10.92
C PRO A 48 -14.36 13.99 -9.92
N SER A 49 -14.69 15.23 -10.30
CA SER A 49 -15.55 16.09 -9.49
C SER A 49 -17.03 15.74 -9.68
N ARG A 50 -17.61 15.00 -8.72
CA ARG A 50 -19.04 14.67 -8.70
C ARG A 50 -19.82 15.62 -7.80
N THR A 51 -20.86 16.25 -8.33
CA THR A 51 -21.64 17.28 -7.60
C THR A 51 -23.11 16.91 -7.40
N THR A 52 -23.63 15.95 -8.17
CA THR A 52 -25.03 15.53 -8.07
C THR A 52 -25.24 14.60 -6.88
N ILE A 53 -26.03 15.03 -5.91
CA ILE A 53 -26.43 14.22 -4.75
C ILE A 53 -27.63 13.36 -5.14
N CYS A 54 -27.45 12.03 -5.12
CA CYS A 54 -28.51 11.06 -5.42
C CYS A 54 -29.34 10.68 -4.19
N ALA A 55 -28.68 10.66 -3.03
CA ALA A 55 -29.22 10.16 -1.78
C ALA A 55 -28.59 10.92 -0.61
N ASN A 56 -29.41 11.25 0.38
CA ASN A 56 -28.99 11.76 1.69
C ASN A 56 -29.39 10.72 2.74
N VAL A 57 -28.41 10.17 3.46
CA VAL A 57 -28.63 9.07 4.40
C VAL A 57 -29.64 9.44 5.50
N LYS A 58 -29.70 10.71 5.92
CA LYS A 58 -30.64 11.19 6.93
C LYS A 58 -32.02 11.46 6.34
N THR A 59 -32.11 12.42 5.42
CA THR A 59 -33.41 12.96 4.99
C THR A 59 -34.19 12.05 4.06
N GLN A 60 -33.54 11.10 3.40
CA GLN A 60 -34.19 10.17 2.46
C GLN A 60 -34.17 8.71 2.93
N HIS A 61 -33.19 8.31 3.76
CA HIS A 61 -33.05 6.92 4.21
C HIS A 61 -33.15 6.73 5.72
N GLY A 62 -33.35 7.80 6.50
CA GLY A 62 -33.71 7.71 7.91
C GLY A 62 -32.57 7.46 8.89
N ALA A 63 -31.31 7.63 8.48
CA ALA A 63 -30.18 7.63 9.41
C ALA A 63 -30.33 8.74 10.45
N ILE A 64 -29.95 8.48 11.70
CA ILE A 64 -30.06 9.39 12.82
C ILE A 64 -28.73 10.12 13.08
N GLY A 65 -27.61 9.39 13.10
CA GLY A 65 -26.28 9.97 13.32
C GLY A 65 -26.10 10.57 14.72
N ASP A 66 -26.63 9.90 15.75
CA ASP A 66 -26.57 10.27 17.18
C ASP A 66 -25.49 9.50 17.99
N GLY A 67 -24.78 8.58 17.35
CA GLY A 67 -23.77 7.70 17.95
C GLY A 67 -24.36 6.50 18.72
N ILE A 68 -25.68 6.33 18.72
CA ILE A 68 -26.40 5.32 19.50
C ILE A 68 -27.22 4.41 18.58
N THR A 69 -27.99 5.01 17.68
CA THR A 69 -28.86 4.32 16.73
C THR A 69 -28.03 3.64 15.64
N ASP A 70 -28.34 2.39 15.34
CA ASP A 70 -27.70 1.67 14.23
C ASP A 70 -28.20 2.19 12.89
N ASP A 71 -27.32 2.87 12.16
CA ASP A 71 -27.61 3.53 10.89
C ASP A 71 -27.28 2.64 9.66
N SER A 72 -26.80 1.41 9.87
CA SER A 72 -26.27 0.55 8.79
C SER A 72 -27.26 0.33 7.66
N GLN A 73 -28.53 0.04 7.98
CA GLN A 73 -29.57 -0.20 6.97
C GLN A 73 -29.88 1.05 6.14
N ALA A 74 -29.89 2.23 6.77
CA ALA A 74 -30.13 3.49 6.09
C ALA A 74 -29.00 3.79 5.08
N PHE A 75 -27.75 3.54 5.48
CA PHE A 75 -26.59 3.71 4.60
C PHE A 75 -26.63 2.76 3.41
N GLN A 76 -26.85 1.46 3.65
CA GLN A 76 -26.88 0.48 2.56
C GLN A 76 -28.05 0.74 1.60
N ALA A 77 -29.20 1.21 2.10
CA ALA A 77 -30.33 1.62 1.26
C ALA A 77 -29.99 2.85 0.39
N ALA A 78 -29.28 3.84 0.95
CA ALA A 78 -28.82 5.01 0.20
C ALA A 78 -27.85 4.60 -0.93
N ILE A 79 -26.87 3.76 -0.61
CA ILE A 79 -25.94 3.17 -1.58
C ILE A 79 -26.70 2.43 -2.69
N ALA A 80 -27.64 1.56 -2.33
CA ALA A 80 -28.42 0.78 -3.29
C ALA A 80 -29.23 1.68 -4.24
N SER A 81 -29.84 2.76 -3.74
CA SER A 81 -30.67 3.67 -4.54
C SER A 81 -29.88 4.62 -5.46
N CYS A 82 -28.62 4.91 -5.13
CA CYS A 82 -27.83 5.91 -5.83
C CYS A 82 -27.45 5.49 -7.27
N PRO A 83 -27.77 6.27 -8.32
CA PRO A 83 -27.27 6.01 -9.66
C PRO A 83 -25.75 6.23 -9.76
N GLU A 84 -25.10 5.50 -10.67
CA GLU A 84 -23.67 5.72 -10.97
C GLU A 84 -23.39 7.16 -11.40
N GLY A 85 -22.17 7.63 -11.12
CA GLY A 85 -21.74 9.00 -11.37
C GLY A 85 -22.17 10.03 -10.32
N GLN A 86 -22.88 9.61 -9.26
CA GLN A 86 -23.48 10.51 -8.26
C GLN A 86 -22.96 10.26 -6.84
N VAL A 87 -23.43 11.08 -5.90
CA VAL A 87 -22.93 11.17 -4.52
C VAL A 87 -24.02 10.78 -3.52
N VAL A 88 -23.72 9.82 -2.66
CA VAL A 88 -24.43 9.60 -1.40
C VAL A 88 -23.87 10.57 -0.38
N LEU A 89 -24.67 11.56 -0.01
CA LEU A 89 -24.33 12.54 1.01
C LEU A 89 -24.55 11.96 2.41
N ILE A 90 -23.53 12.11 3.25
CA ILE A 90 -23.51 11.73 4.67
C ILE A 90 -23.34 13.02 5.49
N PRO A 91 -24.45 13.68 5.88
CA PRO A 91 -24.37 14.94 6.63
C PRO A 91 -23.63 14.78 7.96
N SER A 92 -23.30 15.89 8.61
CA SER A 92 -22.68 15.88 9.93
C SER A 92 -23.46 15.01 10.93
N GLY A 93 -22.73 14.25 11.72
CA GLY A 93 -23.25 13.32 12.71
C GLY A 93 -22.23 12.25 13.09
N THR A 94 -22.54 11.54 14.16
CA THR A 94 -21.80 10.35 14.58
C THR A 94 -22.69 9.15 14.28
N TYR A 95 -22.31 8.32 13.31
CA TYR A 95 -23.12 7.20 12.86
C TYR A 95 -22.57 5.92 13.47
N ARG A 96 -23.40 5.24 14.25
CA ARG A 96 -23.08 3.90 14.73
C ARG A 96 -23.45 2.92 13.62
N LEU A 97 -22.48 2.12 13.19
CA LEU A 97 -22.67 1.08 12.18
C LEU A 97 -22.34 -0.28 12.81
N ASN A 98 -23.30 -1.21 12.78
CA ASN A 98 -23.11 -2.60 13.22
C ASN A 98 -22.98 -3.57 12.02
N ASP A 99 -22.92 -3.07 10.78
CA ASP A 99 -22.68 -3.85 9.56
C ASP A 99 -21.71 -3.14 8.61
N SER A 100 -21.10 -3.93 7.71
CA SER A 100 -20.24 -3.42 6.64
C SER A 100 -21.05 -2.68 5.56
N LEU A 101 -20.43 -1.70 4.92
CA LEU A 101 -20.97 -0.98 3.77
C LEU A 101 -20.38 -1.54 2.47
N LEU A 102 -21.24 -1.98 1.55
CA LEU A 102 -20.82 -2.53 0.25
C LEU A 102 -21.07 -1.50 -0.86
N VAL A 103 -19.99 -1.04 -1.49
CA VAL A 103 -20.00 -0.08 -2.61
C VAL A 103 -19.44 -0.76 -3.86
N GLU A 104 -20.33 -1.36 -4.64
CA GLU A 104 -19.97 -2.22 -5.78
C GLU A 104 -20.31 -1.59 -7.15
N LYS A 105 -20.41 -0.26 -7.19
CA LYS A 105 -20.74 0.54 -8.39
C LYS A 105 -20.13 1.94 -8.27
N GLY A 106 -20.01 2.64 -9.40
CA GLY A 106 -19.34 3.93 -9.49
C GLY A 106 -20.10 5.09 -8.82
N ILE A 107 -20.13 5.14 -7.50
CA ILE A 107 -20.73 6.21 -6.68
C ILE A 107 -19.72 6.77 -5.68
N VAL A 108 -20.04 7.90 -5.04
CA VAL A 108 -19.20 8.47 -3.96
C VAL A 108 -19.96 8.44 -2.65
N LEU A 109 -19.32 7.89 -1.60
CA LEU A 109 -19.72 8.15 -0.21
C LEU A 109 -18.99 9.42 0.26
N ARG A 110 -19.73 10.50 0.49
CA ARG A 110 -19.13 11.80 0.85
C ARG A 110 -19.70 12.35 2.15
N GLY A 111 -18.83 12.63 3.12
CA GLY A 111 -19.17 13.36 4.34
C GLY A 111 -19.08 14.88 4.20
N GLU A 112 -19.17 15.59 5.32
CA GLU A 112 -18.99 17.05 5.41
C GLU A 112 -17.65 17.44 6.04
N GLY A 113 -16.65 16.56 5.91
CA GLY A 113 -15.31 16.67 6.49
C GLY A 113 -15.11 15.69 7.67
N PRO A 114 -13.89 15.19 7.90
CA PRO A 114 -13.61 14.24 8.98
C PRO A 114 -14.01 14.72 10.38
N SER A 115 -13.93 16.02 10.66
CA SER A 115 -14.36 16.57 11.95
C SER A 115 -15.89 16.57 12.14
N ASN A 116 -16.67 16.51 11.05
CA ASN A 116 -18.13 16.69 11.07
C ASN A 116 -18.90 15.38 10.87
N THR A 117 -18.39 14.46 10.04
CA THR A 117 -19.05 13.19 9.69
C THR A 117 -18.21 12.02 10.19
N LYS A 118 -18.71 11.28 11.19
CA LYS A 118 -17.97 10.17 11.83
C LYS A 118 -18.71 8.85 11.68
N LEU A 119 -18.05 7.84 11.11
CA LEU A 119 -18.54 6.47 10.98
C LEU A 119 -17.83 5.60 12.01
N LEU A 120 -18.57 5.09 13.01
CA LEU A 120 -18.05 4.23 14.06
C LEU A 120 -18.58 2.82 13.88
N PHE A 121 -17.68 1.88 13.58
CA PHE A 121 -18.06 0.49 13.34
C PHE A 121 -17.92 -0.36 14.60
N TYR A 122 -19.01 -0.98 15.07
CA TYR A 122 -19.04 -1.78 16.33
C TYR A 122 -19.06 -3.30 16.10
N GLY A 123 -18.71 -3.73 14.90
CA GLY A 123 -18.87 -5.09 14.42
C GLY A 123 -19.61 -5.07 13.09
N ALA A 124 -19.48 -6.15 12.35
CA ALA A 124 -20.24 -6.41 11.13
C ALA A 124 -20.40 -7.92 11.01
N ALA A 125 -21.49 -8.39 10.38
CA ALA A 125 -21.50 -9.77 9.90
C ALA A 125 -20.23 -10.03 9.06
N ALA A 126 -19.55 -11.16 9.28
CA ALA A 126 -18.34 -11.49 8.54
C ALA A 126 -18.69 -11.67 7.05
N THR A 127 -18.49 -10.63 6.25
CA THR A 127 -18.15 -10.83 4.84
C THR A 127 -16.81 -11.56 4.82
N SER A 128 -16.57 -12.42 3.81
CA SER A 128 -15.31 -13.17 3.70
C SER A 128 -14.08 -12.25 3.74
N ASP A 129 -14.23 -11.02 3.22
CA ASP A 129 -13.12 -10.11 2.95
C ASP A 129 -12.97 -8.98 3.98
N ARG A 130 -13.58 -9.13 5.17
CA ARG A 130 -13.28 -8.42 6.44
C ARG A 130 -13.29 -6.87 6.46
N GLY A 131 -13.53 -6.16 5.36
CA GLY A 131 -13.60 -4.69 5.35
C GLY A 131 -14.88 -4.13 5.99
N TYR A 132 -14.76 -3.01 6.71
CA TYR A 132 -15.91 -2.23 7.17
C TYR A 132 -16.55 -1.46 6.03
N ILE A 133 -15.77 -0.72 5.25
CA ILE A 133 -16.22 -0.20 3.96
C ILE A 133 -15.53 -1.01 2.86
N HIS A 134 -16.33 -1.76 2.11
CA HIS A 134 -15.86 -2.54 0.98
C HIS A 134 -16.17 -1.80 -0.32
N LEU A 135 -15.13 -1.37 -1.01
CA LEU A 135 -15.19 -0.84 -2.36
C LEU A 135 -14.81 -1.96 -3.33
N GLY A 136 -15.71 -2.34 -4.22
CA GLY A 136 -15.44 -3.42 -5.17
C GLY A 136 -16.19 -4.72 -4.93
N ASP A 137 -15.77 -5.77 -5.62
CA ASP A 137 -16.41 -7.09 -5.58
C ASP A 137 -15.56 -8.11 -4.79
N LEU A 138 -16.25 -8.99 -4.06
CA LEU A 138 -15.72 -9.99 -3.15
C LEU A 138 -15.23 -11.25 -3.88
N TRP A 139 -15.70 -11.52 -5.09
CA TRP A 139 -15.49 -12.83 -5.74
C TRP A 139 -14.35 -12.85 -6.76
N ASP A 140 -13.33 -13.66 -6.47
CA ASP A 140 -12.37 -14.14 -7.46
C ASP A 140 -12.89 -15.44 -8.09
N ASN A 141 -13.07 -15.49 -9.41
CA ASN A 141 -13.22 -16.77 -10.08
C ASN A 141 -12.30 -16.86 -11.28
N ASN A 142 -11.07 -17.26 -10.99
CA ASN A 142 -9.96 -17.26 -11.92
C ASN A 142 -9.85 -18.58 -12.69
N SER A 143 -10.86 -18.91 -13.50
CA SER A 143 -10.97 -20.24 -14.13
C SER A 143 -10.69 -20.29 -15.63
N ASN A 144 -10.60 -19.14 -16.32
CA ASN A 144 -10.34 -19.09 -17.76
C ASN A 144 -9.05 -18.32 -18.08
N TYR A 145 -7.98 -19.07 -18.32
CA TYR A 145 -6.67 -18.54 -18.69
C TYR A 145 -6.47 -18.62 -20.20
N THR A 146 -5.86 -17.59 -20.77
CA THR A 146 -5.46 -17.54 -22.17
C THR A 146 -3.94 -17.39 -22.25
N ALA A 147 -3.28 -18.31 -22.94
CA ALA A 147 -1.83 -18.26 -23.13
C ALA A 147 -1.41 -16.98 -23.86
N VAL A 148 -0.35 -16.35 -23.36
CA VAL A 148 0.32 -15.21 -23.98
C VAL A 148 1.55 -15.75 -24.73
N THR A 149 1.66 -15.47 -26.01
CA THR A 149 2.81 -15.91 -26.82
C THR A 149 3.90 -14.86 -26.88
N GLN A 150 3.56 -13.59 -26.65
CA GLN A 150 4.51 -12.49 -26.57
C GLN A 150 3.95 -11.36 -25.69
N ALA A 151 4.73 -10.95 -24.70
CA ALA A 151 4.50 -9.77 -23.87
C ALA A 151 5.86 -9.14 -23.52
N THR A 152 6.23 -8.10 -24.25
CA THR A 152 7.52 -7.42 -24.11
C THR A 152 7.33 -6.16 -23.25
N LYS A 153 8.29 -5.88 -22.36
CA LYS A 153 8.32 -4.65 -21.58
C LYS A 153 8.04 -3.42 -22.46
N GLY A 154 7.09 -2.58 -22.05
CA GLY A 154 6.75 -1.32 -22.74
C GLY A 154 5.96 -1.49 -24.05
N SER A 155 5.72 -2.70 -24.53
CA SER A 155 4.85 -2.93 -25.69
C SER A 155 3.38 -2.94 -25.26
N ALA A 156 2.58 -2.02 -25.78
CA ALA A 156 1.14 -2.00 -25.56
C ALA A 156 0.39 -3.17 -26.24
N THR A 157 1.07 -4.01 -27.04
CA THR A 157 0.44 -5.16 -27.70
C THR A 157 0.90 -6.46 -27.07
N LEU A 158 -0.06 -7.28 -26.65
CA LEU A 158 0.11 -8.67 -26.25
C LEU A 158 -0.30 -9.58 -27.41
N ALA A 159 0.53 -10.56 -27.75
CA ALA A 159 0.11 -11.66 -28.61
C ALA A 159 -0.49 -12.78 -27.75
N VAL A 160 -1.70 -13.23 -28.09
CA VAL A 160 -2.47 -14.18 -27.28
C VAL A 160 -2.99 -15.33 -28.14
N ALA A 161 -3.17 -16.50 -27.52
CA ALA A 161 -3.64 -17.70 -28.22
C ALA A 161 -5.08 -17.58 -28.73
N ALA A 162 -5.92 -16.78 -28.08
CA ALA A 162 -7.28 -16.50 -28.50
C ALA A 162 -7.75 -15.15 -27.96
N THR A 163 -8.66 -14.48 -28.68
CA THR A 163 -9.29 -13.23 -28.22
C THR A 163 -10.77 -13.39 -27.86
N SER A 164 -11.31 -14.61 -27.94
CA SER A 164 -12.69 -14.90 -27.59
C SER A 164 -13.00 -14.53 -26.13
N GLY A 165 -14.04 -13.73 -25.92
CA GLY A 165 -14.46 -13.30 -24.59
C GLY A 165 -13.71 -12.10 -24.01
N PHE A 166 -12.81 -11.47 -24.77
CA PHE A 166 -12.22 -10.18 -24.45
C PHE A 166 -12.93 -9.06 -25.21
N SER A 167 -12.99 -7.87 -24.61
CA SER A 167 -13.57 -6.68 -25.19
C SER A 167 -12.75 -5.46 -24.81
N GLU A 168 -12.75 -4.45 -25.68
CA GLU A 168 -12.25 -3.13 -25.33
C GLU A 168 -12.96 -2.58 -24.09
N GLY A 169 -12.23 -1.90 -23.21
CA GLY A 169 -12.70 -1.45 -21.91
C GLY A 169 -12.69 -2.51 -20.80
N GLY A 170 -12.50 -3.80 -21.15
CA GLY A 170 -12.32 -4.88 -20.18
C GLY A 170 -10.96 -4.82 -19.48
N TYR A 171 -10.80 -5.60 -18.42
CA TYR A 171 -9.54 -5.72 -17.69
C TYR A 171 -9.04 -7.17 -17.73
N VAL A 172 -7.73 -7.32 -17.64
CA VAL A 172 -7.03 -8.60 -17.54
C VAL A 172 -5.90 -8.49 -16.54
N PHE A 173 -5.58 -9.59 -15.91
CA PHE A 173 -4.29 -9.77 -15.23
C PHE A 173 -3.40 -10.59 -16.12
N ILE A 174 -2.09 -10.32 -16.07
CA ILE A 174 -1.05 -11.18 -16.65
C ILE A 174 -0.19 -11.76 -15.53
N ASP A 175 0.17 -13.03 -15.67
CA ASP A 175 1.15 -13.72 -14.84
C ASP A 175 2.07 -14.60 -15.69
N GLN A 176 3.07 -15.20 -15.05
CA GLN A 176 3.85 -16.31 -15.58
C GLN A 176 4.32 -17.21 -14.43
N ILE A 177 4.82 -18.39 -14.76
CA ILE A 177 5.65 -19.19 -13.83
C ILE A 177 6.85 -18.33 -13.40
N ASP A 178 7.21 -18.41 -12.13
CA ASP A 178 8.30 -17.62 -11.57
C ASP A 178 9.61 -17.92 -12.30
N ASP A 179 10.28 -16.86 -12.77
CA ASP A 179 11.64 -16.95 -13.27
C ASP A 179 12.58 -17.06 -12.06
N PRO A 180 13.22 -18.23 -11.82
CA PRO A 180 14.01 -18.46 -10.62
C PRO A 180 15.28 -17.60 -10.55
N SER A 181 15.62 -16.87 -11.63
CA SER A 181 16.77 -15.96 -11.61
C SER A 181 16.55 -14.69 -10.78
N PHE A 182 15.29 -14.28 -10.55
CA PHE A 182 14.98 -13.10 -9.73
C PHE A 182 13.64 -13.18 -8.97
N VAL A 183 12.82 -14.21 -9.20
CA VAL A 183 11.54 -14.39 -8.51
C VAL A 183 11.57 -15.66 -7.66
N THR A 184 11.21 -15.51 -6.38
CA THR A 184 10.99 -16.60 -5.44
C THR A 184 9.86 -16.23 -4.47
N ILE A 185 9.03 -17.22 -4.15
CA ILE A 185 7.99 -17.18 -3.11
C ILE A 185 8.49 -17.70 -1.75
N HIS A 186 9.78 -18.04 -1.64
CA HIS A 186 10.36 -18.59 -0.42
C HIS A 186 11.14 -17.52 0.34
N GLY A 187 10.83 -17.39 1.63
CA GLY A 187 11.47 -16.48 2.55
C GLY A 187 11.75 -17.13 3.90
N ILE A 188 12.24 -16.35 4.87
CA ILE A 188 12.49 -16.85 6.23
C ILE A 188 11.19 -17.25 6.96
N GLY A 189 10.05 -16.65 6.59
CA GLY A 189 8.72 -17.04 7.06
C GLY A 189 8.20 -18.36 6.48
N GLY A 190 8.86 -18.90 5.45
CA GLY A 190 8.46 -20.09 4.73
C GLY A 190 8.03 -19.79 3.30
N THR A 191 7.13 -20.61 2.76
CA THR A 191 6.60 -20.44 1.40
C THR A 191 5.39 -19.53 1.41
N CYS A 192 5.42 -18.49 0.59
CA CYS A 192 4.26 -17.64 0.33
C CYS A 192 3.29 -18.32 -0.65
N ASP A 193 2.62 -19.37 -0.19
CA ASP A 193 1.64 -20.11 -0.99
C ASP A 193 0.39 -19.29 -1.33
N TRP A 194 0.26 -18.08 -0.80
CA TRP A 194 -0.83 -17.13 -1.06
C TRP A 194 -0.38 -15.93 -1.91
N CYS A 195 0.91 -15.86 -2.26
CA CYS A 195 1.44 -14.85 -3.17
C CYS A 195 1.09 -15.18 -4.62
N GLY A 196 0.90 -14.13 -5.42
CA GLY A 196 0.67 -14.26 -6.85
C GLY A 196 -0.78 -14.59 -7.22
N SER A 197 -0.96 -15.04 -8.46
CA SER A 197 -2.30 -15.25 -9.04
C SER A 197 -2.98 -16.55 -8.62
N ARG A 198 -2.20 -17.54 -8.15
CA ARG A 198 -2.67 -18.89 -7.83
C ARG A 198 -1.90 -19.47 -6.66
N ASN A 199 -2.66 -19.89 -5.65
CA ASN A 199 -2.09 -20.42 -4.43
C ASN A 199 -1.21 -21.65 -4.69
N GLY A 200 0.03 -21.62 -4.21
CA GLY A 200 1.01 -22.71 -4.29
C GLY A 200 1.55 -23.01 -5.70
N GLN A 201 1.40 -22.12 -6.68
CA GLN A 201 1.81 -22.37 -8.07
C GLN A 201 2.99 -21.52 -8.58
N SER A 202 3.68 -20.78 -7.71
CA SER A 202 4.86 -19.96 -8.08
C SER A 202 4.60 -19.06 -9.29
N ARG A 203 3.66 -18.13 -9.14
CA ARG A 203 3.27 -17.13 -10.15
C ARG A 203 3.09 -15.75 -9.53
N ALA A 204 4.16 -15.28 -8.90
CA ALA A 204 4.21 -14.08 -8.09
C ALA A 204 4.39 -12.79 -8.90
N LEU A 205 4.88 -12.90 -10.14
CA LEU A 205 5.01 -11.77 -11.06
C LEU A 205 3.66 -11.46 -11.73
N THR A 206 2.96 -10.44 -11.23
CA THR A 206 1.60 -10.12 -11.68
C THR A 206 1.41 -8.65 -12.07
N GLN A 207 0.52 -8.38 -13.02
CA GLN A 207 0.11 -7.01 -13.39
C GLN A 207 -1.34 -6.99 -13.89
N MET A 208 -2.11 -5.97 -13.52
CA MET A 208 -3.44 -5.70 -14.04
C MET A 208 -3.38 -4.68 -15.18
N MET A 209 -4.12 -4.91 -16.25
CA MET A 209 -4.15 -4.05 -17.43
C MET A 209 -5.58 -3.90 -17.97
N LYS A 210 -5.87 -2.74 -18.54
CA LYS A 210 -7.09 -2.45 -19.30
C LYS A 210 -6.87 -2.78 -20.77
N ILE A 211 -7.83 -3.45 -21.40
CA ILE A 211 -7.83 -3.70 -22.84
C ILE A 211 -8.31 -2.45 -23.56
N THR A 212 -7.48 -1.92 -24.45
CA THR A 212 -7.77 -0.74 -25.30
C THR A 212 -8.01 -1.12 -26.75
N GLY A 213 -7.84 -2.39 -27.14
CA GLY A 213 -8.18 -2.88 -28.46
C GLY A 213 -8.11 -4.40 -28.57
N VAL A 214 -8.92 -4.99 -29.44
CA VAL A 214 -8.98 -6.44 -29.67
C VAL A 214 -8.73 -6.73 -31.15
N GLY A 215 -7.64 -7.43 -31.45
CA GLY A 215 -7.32 -7.97 -32.78
C GLY A 215 -7.69 -9.45 -32.90
N THR A 216 -7.24 -10.12 -33.97
CA THR A 216 -7.52 -11.55 -34.17
C THR A 216 -6.84 -12.42 -33.11
N ASN A 217 -5.53 -12.23 -32.90
CA ASN A 217 -4.72 -12.96 -31.91
C ASN A 217 -3.87 -11.99 -31.07
N SER A 218 -4.39 -10.79 -30.83
CA SER A 218 -3.68 -9.74 -30.11
C SER A 218 -4.63 -8.88 -29.29
N LEU A 219 -4.16 -8.43 -28.13
CA LEU A 219 -4.82 -7.41 -27.33
C LEU A 219 -3.92 -6.18 -27.25
N THR A 220 -4.50 -4.99 -27.40
CA THR A 220 -3.83 -3.75 -27.02
C THR A 220 -4.21 -3.44 -25.57
N VAL A 221 -3.25 -3.09 -24.74
CA VAL A 221 -3.40 -2.95 -23.29
C VAL A 221 -2.77 -1.68 -22.75
N ASP A 222 -3.33 -1.18 -21.64
CA ASP A 222 -2.79 -0.09 -20.82
C ASP A 222 -2.83 -0.44 -19.31
N PRO A 223 -1.75 -0.21 -18.54
CA PRO A 223 -0.41 0.09 -19.04
C PRO A 223 0.16 -1.11 -19.81
N ALA A 224 1.19 -0.87 -20.61
CA ALA A 224 1.99 -1.94 -21.18
C ALA A 224 2.65 -2.78 -20.06
N PRO A 225 3.08 -4.04 -20.32
CA PRO A 225 3.84 -4.82 -19.35
C PRO A 225 5.06 -4.06 -18.84
N TYR A 226 5.23 -3.99 -17.51
CA TYR A 226 6.38 -3.32 -16.89
C TYR A 226 7.66 -4.16 -16.95
N LEU A 227 7.52 -5.47 -17.09
CA LEU A 227 8.58 -6.41 -17.40
C LEU A 227 8.18 -7.28 -18.59
N THR A 228 9.17 -7.88 -19.23
CA THR A 228 8.92 -8.87 -20.29
C THR A 228 8.48 -10.17 -19.65
N TYR A 229 7.35 -10.71 -20.12
CA TYR A 229 6.89 -12.03 -19.72
C TYR A 229 7.40 -13.05 -20.75
N SER A 230 8.34 -13.89 -20.34
CA SER A 230 9.05 -14.79 -21.25
C SER A 230 8.22 -16.04 -21.53
N SER A 231 8.13 -16.43 -22.81
CA SER A 231 7.44 -17.67 -23.22
C SER A 231 8.05 -18.94 -22.61
N ALA A 232 9.28 -18.87 -22.11
CA ALA A 232 9.91 -19.96 -21.34
C ALA A 232 9.16 -20.25 -20.02
N PHE A 233 8.41 -19.29 -19.49
CA PHE A 233 7.70 -19.38 -18.21
C PHE A 233 6.18 -19.43 -18.35
N SER A 234 5.67 -19.82 -19.53
CA SER A 234 4.23 -20.03 -19.77
C SER A 234 3.34 -18.86 -19.30
N PRO A 235 3.54 -17.65 -19.85
CA PRO A 235 2.76 -16.50 -19.45
C PRO A 235 1.32 -16.63 -19.93
N GLU A 236 0.41 -16.12 -19.14
CA GLU A 236 -1.02 -16.20 -19.41
C GLU A 236 -1.77 -15.00 -18.84
N ILE A 237 -2.94 -14.75 -19.43
CA ILE A 237 -3.87 -13.74 -18.95
C ILE A 237 -5.17 -14.36 -18.48
N TYR A 238 -5.81 -13.69 -17.54
CA TYR A 238 -7.13 -14.03 -17.03
C TYR A 238 -7.92 -12.77 -16.71
N LYS A 239 -9.25 -12.90 -16.60
CA LYS A 239 -10.15 -11.77 -16.35
C LYS A 239 -10.58 -11.73 -14.88
N PRO A 240 -10.71 -10.53 -14.27
CA PRO A 240 -11.54 -10.37 -13.08
C PRO A 240 -13.01 -10.72 -13.42
N LEU A 241 -13.77 -11.16 -12.42
CA LEU A 241 -15.20 -11.44 -12.58
C LEU A 241 -15.99 -10.16 -12.80
N LYS A 242 -15.75 -9.16 -11.94
CA LYS A 242 -16.33 -7.84 -11.97
C LYS A 242 -15.26 -6.84 -11.57
N VAL A 243 -15.26 -5.67 -12.20
CA VAL A 243 -14.44 -4.53 -11.78
C VAL A 243 -15.37 -3.39 -11.41
N THR A 244 -15.27 -2.92 -10.16
CA THR A 244 -15.97 -1.70 -9.76
C THR A 244 -15.11 -0.53 -10.17
N ALA A 245 -15.63 0.32 -11.03
CA ALA A 245 -14.91 1.48 -11.52
C ALA A 245 -15.48 2.78 -10.96
N GLU A 246 -14.61 3.76 -10.74
CA GLU A 246 -14.98 5.13 -10.41
C GLU A 246 -15.87 5.24 -9.17
N ALA A 247 -15.52 4.49 -8.11
CA ALA A 247 -16.14 4.63 -6.79
C ALA A 247 -15.22 5.40 -5.84
N GLY A 248 -15.79 6.16 -4.92
CA GLY A 248 -15.06 7.08 -4.06
C GLY A 248 -15.51 7.09 -2.60
N ILE A 249 -14.57 7.31 -1.68
CA ILE A 249 -14.83 7.63 -0.28
C ILE A 249 -14.16 8.98 0.02
N GLU A 250 -14.95 9.94 0.48
CA GLU A 250 -14.50 11.33 0.64
C GLU A 250 -14.99 11.98 1.94
N ASP A 251 -14.16 12.86 2.49
CA ASP A 251 -14.56 13.90 3.46
C ASP A 251 -15.22 13.36 4.74
N LEU A 252 -14.70 12.29 5.33
CA LEU A 252 -15.29 11.64 6.49
C LEU A 252 -14.27 10.98 7.42
N TYR A 253 -14.70 10.69 8.64
CA TYR A 253 -13.95 9.96 9.65
C TYR A 253 -14.43 8.52 9.76
N ILE A 254 -13.51 7.58 9.94
CA ILE A 254 -13.78 6.14 10.10
C ILE A 254 -13.01 5.62 11.32
N GLU A 255 -13.68 4.85 12.18
CA GLU A 255 -13.04 4.14 13.30
C GLU A 255 -13.57 2.72 13.47
N ASP A 256 -12.65 1.78 13.72
CA ASP A 256 -12.99 0.50 14.35
C ASP A 256 -13.30 0.73 15.84
N ALA A 257 -14.57 0.95 16.14
CA ALA A 257 -15.09 1.12 17.50
C ALA A 257 -15.47 -0.21 18.17
N SER A 258 -15.22 -1.35 17.53
CA SER A 258 -15.56 -2.68 18.06
C SER A 258 -14.59 -3.16 19.15
N GLY A 259 -13.42 -2.52 19.25
CA GLY A 259 -12.37 -2.89 20.19
C GLY A 259 -11.42 -3.96 19.64
N GLY A 260 -11.20 -3.99 18.31
CA GLY A 260 -10.19 -4.85 17.67
C GLY A 260 -10.74 -6.06 16.93
N ALA A 261 -11.89 -5.95 16.27
CA ALA A 261 -12.33 -7.00 15.36
C ALA A 261 -11.35 -7.10 14.18
N SER A 262 -10.93 -8.33 13.82
CA SER A 262 -9.97 -8.60 12.73
C SER A 262 -10.50 -8.16 11.36
N ARG A 263 -10.35 -6.87 11.06
CA ARG A 263 -10.99 -6.16 9.97
C ARG A 263 -10.14 -5.01 9.46
N ASP A 264 -10.42 -4.66 8.20
CA ASP A 264 -9.90 -3.45 7.57
C ASP A 264 -10.91 -2.32 7.73
N ASN A 265 -10.45 -1.08 7.87
CA ASN A 265 -11.35 0.07 7.83
C ASN A 265 -11.90 0.25 6.41
N ILE A 266 -11.03 0.23 5.41
CA ILE A 266 -11.39 0.31 3.99
C ILE A 266 -10.68 -0.80 3.23
N ARG A 267 -11.45 -1.57 2.46
CA ARG A 267 -10.89 -2.53 1.50
C ARG A 267 -11.34 -2.20 0.09
N LEU A 268 -10.38 -2.00 -0.81
CA LEU A 268 -10.59 -1.89 -2.24
C LEU A 268 -10.20 -3.23 -2.86
N LYS A 269 -11.13 -3.92 -3.52
CA LYS A 269 -10.84 -5.19 -4.21
C LYS A 269 -11.41 -5.16 -5.63
N ASN A 270 -10.62 -5.55 -6.63
CA ASN A 270 -11.06 -5.53 -8.03
C ASN A 270 -11.61 -4.14 -8.44
N CYS A 271 -10.91 -3.08 -8.05
CA CYS A 271 -11.31 -1.69 -8.32
C CYS A 271 -10.55 -1.10 -9.51
N ALA A 272 -11.16 -0.19 -10.25
CA ALA A 272 -10.48 0.56 -11.30
C ALA A 272 -10.81 2.05 -11.24
N ARG A 273 -9.78 2.91 -11.17
CA ARG A 273 -9.97 4.36 -11.05
C ARG A 273 -10.87 4.76 -9.86
N CYS A 274 -10.77 4.01 -8.77
CA CYS A 274 -11.45 4.31 -7.51
C CYS A 274 -10.56 5.16 -6.60
N TRP A 275 -11.13 5.79 -5.59
CA TRP A 275 -10.35 6.66 -4.71
C TRP A 275 -10.80 6.71 -3.27
N VAL A 276 -9.84 7.04 -2.40
CA VAL A 276 -10.05 7.41 -1.00
C VAL A 276 -9.36 8.75 -0.78
N ARG A 277 -10.12 9.77 -0.38
CA ARG A 277 -9.59 11.13 -0.28
C ARG A 277 -10.11 11.89 0.93
N ASN A 278 -9.22 12.64 1.58
CA ASN A 278 -9.55 13.55 2.68
C ASN A 278 -10.38 12.84 3.78
N ILE A 279 -9.93 11.64 4.15
CA ILE A 279 -10.50 10.90 5.27
C ILE A 279 -9.57 10.96 6.48
N GLU A 280 -10.16 10.78 7.66
CA GLU A 280 -9.43 10.41 8.87
C GLU A 280 -9.79 8.96 9.19
N SER A 281 -8.80 8.08 9.25
CA SER A 281 -8.98 6.70 9.67
C SER A 281 -8.24 6.47 10.97
N ASN A 282 -9.01 6.24 12.04
CA ASN A 282 -8.50 6.06 13.39
C ASN A 282 -8.72 4.62 13.83
N ARG A 283 -7.72 4.00 14.47
CA ARG A 283 -7.76 2.62 15.02
C ARG A 283 -8.17 1.56 14.03
N VAL A 284 -7.32 0.54 13.92
CA VAL A 284 -7.63 -0.66 13.16
C VAL A 284 -7.07 -1.90 13.85
N GLN A 285 -7.61 -3.07 13.51
CA GLN A 285 -7.00 -4.34 13.87
C GLN A 285 -6.07 -4.85 12.78
N GLU A 286 -6.50 -4.85 11.50
CA GLU A 286 -5.67 -5.31 10.36
C GLU A 286 -5.09 -4.12 9.58
N HIS A 287 -5.81 -3.57 8.58
CA HIS A 287 -5.32 -2.50 7.70
C HIS A 287 -6.27 -1.30 7.68
N HIS A 288 -5.76 -0.08 7.76
CA HIS A 288 -6.62 1.09 7.52
C HIS A 288 -7.14 1.11 6.10
N ILE A 289 -6.25 0.92 5.12
CA ILE A 289 -6.61 0.83 3.71
C ILE A 289 -5.85 -0.33 3.06
N LEU A 290 -6.60 -1.33 2.58
CA LEU A 290 -6.06 -2.43 1.78
C LEU A 290 -6.60 -2.35 0.35
N ALA A 291 -5.72 -2.12 -0.62
CA ALA A 291 -6.03 -2.19 -2.03
C ALA A 291 -5.48 -3.49 -2.64
N GLN A 292 -6.37 -4.30 -3.20
CA GLN A 292 -6.04 -5.57 -3.84
C GLN A 292 -6.60 -5.61 -5.25
N GLN A 293 -5.80 -6.05 -6.22
CA GLN A 293 -6.22 -6.17 -7.62
C GLN A 293 -6.84 -4.87 -8.15
N CYS A 294 -6.23 -3.74 -7.78
CA CYS A 294 -6.73 -2.42 -8.14
C CYS A 294 -5.96 -1.85 -9.33
N TYR A 295 -6.64 -1.12 -10.21
CA TYR A 295 -6.05 -0.49 -11.37
C TYR A 295 -6.22 1.03 -11.28
N ARG A 296 -5.11 1.80 -11.34
CA ARG A 296 -5.15 3.27 -11.43
C ARG A 296 -5.99 3.95 -10.35
N CYS A 297 -5.97 3.44 -9.11
CA CYS A 297 -6.69 4.03 -7.99
C CYS A 297 -5.89 5.18 -7.35
N GLU A 298 -6.55 6.03 -6.55
CA GLU A 298 -5.92 7.14 -5.81
C GLU A 298 -6.23 7.09 -4.31
N ILE A 299 -5.20 7.16 -3.47
CA ILE A 299 -5.35 7.28 -2.00
C ILE A 299 -4.57 8.53 -1.57
N ARG A 300 -5.29 9.60 -1.18
CA ARG A 300 -4.64 10.89 -0.99
C ARG A 300 -5.25 11.79 0.06
N ASP A 301 -4.47 12.79 0.46
CA ASP A 301 -4.90 13.90 1.32
C ASP A 301 -5.47 13.43 2.68
N SER A 302 -5.14 12.23 3.14
CA SER A 302 -5.80 11.57 4.29
C SER A 302 -4.90 11.51 5.52
N TYR A 303 -5.53 11.36 6.70
CA TYR A 303 -4.86 11.11 7.97
C TYR A 303 -5.18 9.71 8.47
N ILE A 304 -4.15 8.88 8.64
CA ILE A 304 -4.28 7.46 8.97
C ILE A 304 -3.47 7.21 10.22
N HIS A 305 -4.12 6.76 11.29
CA HIS A 305 -3.46 6.68 12.58
C HIS A 305 -4.06 5.71 13.59
N ASP A 306 -3.18 5.28 14.49
CA ASP A 306 -3.45 4.41 15.62
C ASP A 306 -3.94 3.01 15.23
N ALA A 307 -3.58 2.01 16.04
CA ALA A 307 -4.13 0.66 15.92
C ALA A 307 -4.53 0.13 17.30
N HIS A 308 -5.39 -0.87 17.32
CA HIS A 308 -5.70 -1.60 18.56
C HIS A 308 -4.53 -2.47 19.00
N VAL A 309 -3.81 -3.03 18.03
CA VAL A 309 -2.62 -3.86 18.24
C VAL A 309 -1.65 -3.68 17.07
N PHE A 310 -0.37 -3.95 17.33
CA PHE A 310 0.70 -3.80 16.35
C PHE A 310 1.47 -5.11 16.21
N GLY A 311 1.73 -5.51 14.99
CA GLY A 311 2.50 -6.71 14.70
C GLY A 311 2.02 -7.36 13.42
N GLY A 312 2.37 -8.62 13.26
CA GLY A 312 2.25 -9.20 11.94
C GLY A 312 0.82 -9.35 11.43
N GLY A 313 0.46 -8.61 10.36
CA GLY A 313 -0.91 -8.56 9.83
C GLY A 313 -1.81 -7.55 10.55
N GLN A 314 -1.23 -6.66 11.36
CA GLN A 314 -1.98 -5.84 12.30
C GLN A 314 -1.43 -4.42 12.43
N GLY A 315 -2.35 -3.45 12.43
CA GLY A 315 -2.04 -2.04 12.57
C GLY A 315 -1.36 -1.42 11.35
N TYR A 316 -1.59 -1.99 10.16
CA TYR A 316 -1.05 -1.50 8.90
C TYR A 316 -1.78 -0.25 8.42
N GLY A 317 -1.03 0.72 7.89
CA GLY A 317 -1.60 1.93 7.29
C GLY A 317 -2.21 1.66 5.92
N ILE A 318 -1.44 1.93 4.86
CA ILE A 318 -1.86 1.73 3.46
C ILE A 318 -1.09 0.55 2.87
N LEU A 319 -1.81 -0.51 2.49
CA LEU A 319 -1.25 -1.69 1.81
C LEU A 319 -1.77 -1.78 0.38
N LEU A 320 -0.86 -1.78 -0.59
CA LEU A 320 -1.13 -2.17 -1.98
C LEU A 320 -0.71 -3.63 -2.20
N SER A 321 -1.60 -4.47 -2.71
CA SER A 321 -1.33 -5.89 -2.84
C SER A 321 -1.97 -6.54 -4.06
N MET A 322 -1.54 -7.76 -4.40
CA MET A 322 -2.13 -8.65 -5.42
C MET A 322 -2.39 -7.97 -6.76
N ALA A 323 -1.39 -7.90 -7.64
CA ALA A 323 -1.51 -7.30 -8.98
C ALA A 323 -2.08 -5.86 -9.01
N THR A 324 -2.16 -5.17 -7.86
CA THR A 324 -2.52 -3.75 -7.83
C THR A 324 -1.53 -2.97 -8.66
N THR A 325 -2.04 -2.25 -9.65
CA THR A 325 -1.29 -1.70 -10.75
C THR A 325 -1.54 -0.21 -10.91
N ALA A 326 -0.46 0.56 -11.07
CA ALA A 326 -0.51 1.99 -11.35
C ALA A 326 -1.36 2.79 -10.34
N THR A 327 -1.47 2.36 -9.08
CA THR A 327 -2.18 3.10 -8.02
C THR A 327 -1.26 4.19 -7.46
N LEU A 328 -1.84 5.37 -7.21
CA LEU A 328 -1.16 6.53 -6.63
C LEU A 328 -1.57 6.69 -5.16
N VAL A 329 -0.58 6.73 -4.27
CA VAL A 329 -0.73 7.01 -2.85
C VAL A 329 0.05 8.27 -2.54
N GLU A 330 -0.62 9.41 -2.39
CA GLU A 330 0.10 10.68 -2.21
C GLU A 330 -0.45 11.64 -1.17
N ASN A 331 0.44 12.43 -0.57
CA ASN A 331 0.09 13.50 0.35
C ASN A 331 -0.73 12.99 1.56
N ASN A 332 -0.40 11.83 2.13
CA ASN A 332 -1.05 11.31 3.34
C ASN A 332 -0.20 11.54 4.59
N ILE A 333 -0.85 11.61 5.75
CA ILE A 333 -0.21 11.57 7.07
C ILE A 333 -0.41 10.16 7.64
N LEU A 334 0.67 9.51 8.04
CA LEU A 334 0.69 8.16 8.58
C LEU A 334 1.34 8.19 9.97
N TYR A 335 0.58 7.92 11.04
CA TYR A 335 1.05 8.17 12.41
C TYR A 335 0.68 7.03 13.36
N ASP A 336 1.65 6.54 14.15
CA ASP A 336 1.39 5.51 15.16
C ASP A 336 0.86 4.21 14.54
N LEU A 337 1.65 3.63 13.64
CA LEU A 337 1.28 2.49 12.81
C LEU A 337 2.40 1.43 12.77
N HIS A 338 2.02 0.19 12.49
CA HIS A 338 2.93 -0.84 12.03
C HIS A 338 3.05 -0.72 10.50
N CYS A 339 4.26 -0.79 9.94
CA CYS A 339 4.55 -0.71 8.50
C CYS A 339 3.61 0.26 7.72
N PRO A 340 3.74 1.59 7.95
CA PRO A 340 2.73 2.59 7.60
C PRO A 340 2.33 2.65 6.11
N GLY A 341 3.29 2.56 5.19
CA GLY A 341 3.04 2.42 3.75
C GLY A 341 3.71 1.15 3.24
N MET A 342 2.94 0.21 2.71
CA MET A 342 3.46 -1.10 2.31
C MET A 342 2.97 -1.52 0.94
N ILE A 343 3.85 -2.19 0.21
CA ILE A 343 3.56 -2.85 -1.05
C ILE A 343 3.87 -4.34 -0.87
N ALA A 344 2.89 -5.22 -1.13
CA ALA A 344 3.11 -6.65 -0.93
C ALA A 344 2.40 -7.59 -1.90
N SER A 345 3.06 -8.68 -2.27
CA SER A 345 2.46 -9.79 -3.04
C SER A 345 2.05 -9.48 -4.47
N GLY A 346 3.02 -9.16 -5.34
CA GLY A 346 2.82 -8.98 -6.79
C GLY A 346 2.33 -7.63 -7.36
N PRO A 347 2.07 -6.54 -6.59
CA PRO A 347 1.66 -5.25 -7.16
C PRO A 347 2.79 -4.59 -7.96
N SER A 348 2.44 -3.79 -8.97
CA SER A 348 3.42 -3.23 -9.90
C SER A 348 3.10 -1.85 -10.47
N GLY A 349 4.14 -1.05 -10.77
CA GLY A 349 3.98 0.28 -11.35
C GLY A 349 3.29 1.30 -10.44
N ASN A 350 3.12 1.02 -9.15
CA ASN A 350 2.46 1.91 -8.22
C ASN A 350 3.42 3.03 -7.76
N VAL A 351 2.84 4.12 -7.28
CA VAL A 351 3.60 5.26 -6.75
C VAL A 351 3.12 5.58 -5.34
N MET A 352 4.03 5.54 -4.36
CA MET A 352 3.84 6.09 -3.02
C MET A 352 4.69 7.35 -2.88
N ALA A 353 4.06 8.52 -2.87
CA ALA A 353 4.80 9.77 -2.94
C ALA A 353 4.32 10.88 -1.99
N TYR A 354 5.27 11.66 -1.47
CA TYR A 354 4.98 12.84 -0.63
C TYR A 354 4.12 12.53 0.61
N ASN A 355 4.22 11.31 1.14
CA ASN A 355 3.58 10.92 2.39
C ASN A 355 4.50 11.27 3.58
N TYR A 356 3.88 11.63 4.71
CA TYR A 356 4.56 11.94 5.96
C TYR A 356 4.29 10.85 6.98
N SER A 357 5.32 10.06 7.32
CA SER A 357 5.26 8.96 8.27
C SER A 357 6.00 9.30 9.56
N LEU A 358 5.38 8.98 10.70
CA LEU A 358 5.94 9.20 12.03
C LEU A 358 5.55 8.08 12.98
N LYS A 359 6.46 7.76 13.92
CA LYS A 359 6.22 6.93 15.11
C LYS A 359 5.75 5.52 14.73
N THR A 360 6.70 4.63 14.46
CA THR A 360 6.34 3.25 14.07
C THR A 360 6.22 2.34 15.29
N HIS A 361 5.34 1.35 15.18
CA HIS A 361 5.09 0.35 16.21
C HIS A 361 5.14 -1.07 15.65
N GLY A 362 5.26 -2.05 16.53
CA GLY A 362 5.27 -3.47 16.19
C GLY A 362 5.39 -4.30 17.46
N THR A 363 5.85 -5.54 17.34
CA THR A 363 5.98 -6.47 18.47
C THR A 363 7.13 -6.13 19.42
N GLN A 364 8.11 -5.33 18.95
CA GLN A 364 9.25 -4.87 19.75
C GLN A 364 9.20 -3.35 19.95
N ASP A 365 9.05 -2.93 21.21
CA ASP A 365 8.89 -1.51 21.56
C ASP A 365 10.10 -0.65 21.20
N ASN A 366 11.32 -1.20 21.27
CA ASN A 366 12.56 -0.48 21.00
C ASN A 366 13.04 -0.57 19.55
N TRP A 367 12.32 -1.29 18.68
CA TRP A 367 12.65 -1.47 17.27
C TRP A 367 11.92 -0.46 16.37
N SER A 368 12.65 0.14 15.43
CA SER A 368 12.08 0.97 14.37
C SER A 368 11.70 0.12 13.16
N TYR A 369 10.43 0.16 12.78
CA TYR A 369 9.91 -0.53 11.59
C TYR A 369 9.96 0.39 10.38
N GLY A 370 9.96 -0.20 9.18
CA GLY A 370 9.99 0.55 7.93
C GLY A 370 8.81 1.51 7.80
N SER A 371 9.05 2.79 7.56
CA SER A 371 7.98 3.74 7.21
C SER A 371 7.34 3.36 5.87
N PHE A 372 8.19 2.95 4.92
CA PHE A 372 7.79 2.42 3.64
C PHE A 372 8.44 1.06 3.41
N THR A 373 7.64 0.06 3.05
CA THR A 373 8.12 -1.32 2.93
C THR A 373 7.69 -2.02 1.66
N ASP A 374 8.58 -2.86 1.16
CA ASP A 374 8.28 -3.94 0.23
C ASP A 374 8.30 -5.26 0.98
N HIS A 375 7.30 -6.11 0.71
CA HIS A 375 7.11 -7.36 1.43
C HIS A 375 6.47 -8.43 0.55
N ALA A 376 6.75 -9.70 0.80
CA ALA A 376 6.18 -10.85 0.09
C ALA A 376 6.39 -10.85 -1.44
N ALA A 377 6.25 -11.99 -2.11
CA ALA A 377 6.58 -12.11 -3.54
C ALA A 377 5.45 -11.66 -4.50
N HIS A 378 5.65 -10.92 -5.60
CA HIS A 378 6.86 -10.23 -6.07
C HIS A 378 6.52 -8.80 -6.54
N PRO A 379 6.45 -7.83 -5.63
CA PRO A 379 6.37 -6.40 -5.94
C PRO A 379 7.46 -6.00 -6.92
N HIS A 380 7.09 -5.26 -7.97
CA HIS A 380 8.07 -4.79 -8.94
C HIS A 380 7.71 -3.49 -9.62
N MET A 381 8.74 -2.74 -10.04
CA MET A 381 8.56 -1.48 -10.79
C MET A 381 7.70 -0.46 -10.02
N ASN A 382 7.68 -0.46 -8.69
CA ASN A 382 7.01 0.59 -7.92
C ASN A 382 7.99 1.72 -7.59
N LEU A 383 7.44 2.90 -7.32
CA LEU A 383 8.19 4.12 -7.02
C LEU A 383 7.78 4.64 -5.64
N PHE A 384 8.78 4.86 -4.79
CA PHE A 384 8.67 5.57 -3.54
C PHE A 384 9.36 6.92 -3.72
N GLU A 385 8.61 8.02 -3.80
CA GLU A 385 9.15 9.34 -4.15
C GLU A 385 8.83 10.44 -3.15
N GLY A 386 9.83 11.22 -2.72
CA GLY A 386 9.53 12.46 -2.00
C GLY A 386 8.89 12.27 -0.63
N ASN A 387 8.89 11.05 -0.09
CA ASN A 387 8.31 10.77 1.23
C ASN A 387 9.25 11.22 2.34
N VAL A 388 8.67 11.51 3.49
CA VAL A 388 9.38 11.74 4.75
C VAL A 388 8.99 10.64 5.72
N GLY A 389 9.98 9.97 6.32
CA GLY A 389 9.78 8.94 7.32
C GLY A 389 11.10 8.49 7.95
N HIS A 390 11.09 7.33 8.59
CA HIS A 390 12.27 6.82 9.30
C HIS A 390 13.20 6.04 8.39
N SER A 391 12.63 5.21 7.51
CA SER A 391 13.38 4.27 6.69
C SER A 391 12.55 3.72 5.53
N PHE A 392 13.27 3.17 4.56
CA PHE A 392 12.73 2.22 3.58
C PHE A 392 13.26 0.82 3.85
N GLY A 393 12.40 -0.19 3.78
CA GLY A 393 12.80 -1.59 3.98
C GLY A 393 12.18 -2.55 2.97
N ALA A 394 13.00 -3.33 2.28
CA ALA A 394 12.57 -4.48 1.51
C ALA A 394 13.05 -5.75 2.22
N ASP A 395 12.13 -6.47 2.86
CA ASP A 395 12.45 -7.74 3.50
C ASP A 395 12.35 -8.91 2.51
N PHE A 396 12.69 -10.10 2.98
CA PHE A 396 12.54 -11.34 2.21
C PHE A 396 11.66 -12.36 2.93
N TYR A 397 10.82 -11.92 3.86
CA TYR A 397 10.14 -12.80 4.80
C TYR A 397 9.21 -13.81 4.11
N TRP A 398 8.53 -13.37 3.05
CA TRP A 398 7.65 -14.19 2.22
C TRP A 398 8.10 -14.21 0.74
N GLY A 399 9.38 -13.97 0.48
CA GLY A 399 9.97 -14.04 -0.86
C GLY A 399 10.54 -12.72 -1.37
N SER A 400 10.69 -12.63 -2.69
CA SER A 400 11.48 -11.59 -3.39
C SER A 400 10.68 -10.38 -3.85
N ALA A 401 11.34 -9.25 -4.08
CA ALA A 401 10.87 -8.11 -4.88
C ALA A 401 11.96 -7.69 -5.90
N SER A 402 11.61 -6.87 -6.89
CA SER A 402 12.62 -6.33 -7.81
C SER A 402 12.30 -4.99 -8.43
N HIS A 403 13.30 -4.32 -9.02
CA HIS A 403 13.11 -3.10 -9.82
C HIS A 403 12.36 -1.97 -9.11
N GLN A 404 12.46 -1.91 -7.78
CA GLN A 404 11.86 -0.84 -6.98
C GLN A 404 12.70 0.42 -7.12
N THR A 405 12.05 1.57 -7.13
CA THR A 405 12.74 2.86 -7.22
C THR A 405 12.44 3.70 -5.98
N VAL A 406 13.47 3.98 -5.21
CA VAL A 406 13.43 4.83 -4.02
C VAL A 406 14.11 6.14 -4.39
N TYR A 407 13.31 7.18 -4.63
CA TYR A 407 13.74 8.43 -5.25
C TYR A 407 13.46 9.67 -4.40
N ARG A 408 14.46 10.51 -4.15
CA ARG A 408 14.28 11.81 -3.44
C ARG A 408 13.47 11.70 -2.13
N ASN A 409 13.62 10.64 -1.35
CA ASN A 409 12.98 10.53 -0.03
C ASN A 409 13.89 11.10 1.06
N HIS A 410 13.30 11.53 2.15
CA HIS A 410 14.01 11.85 3.38
C HIS A 410 13.73 10.79 4.43
N PHE A 411 14.75 10.00 4.74
CA PHE A 411 14.70 9.00 5.80
C PHE A 411 15.61 9.46 6.93
N ASP A 412 15.02 9.90 8.03
CA ASP A 412 15.76 10.54 9.13
C ASP A 412 16.61 9.56 9.96
N MET A 413 16.39 8.25 9.79
CA MET A 413 17.01 7.18 10.59
C MET A 413 16.80 7.39 12.09
N ALA A 414 15.67 7.97 12.49
CA ALA A 414 15.37 8.35 13.86
C ALA A 414 13.88 8.19 14.15
N ASP A 415 13.52 7.16 14.91
CA ASP A 415 12.14 6.89 15.29
C ASP A 415 11.95 7.14 16.79
N PRO A 416 11.00 8.01 17.20
CA PRO A 416 10.79 8.37 18.60
C PRO A 416 10.66 7.16 19.54
N GLY A 417 11.55 7.09 20.54
CA GLY A 417 11.56 6.02 21.54
C GLY A 417 12.24 4.72 21.10
N LYS A 418 12.73 4.63 19.87
CA LYS A 418 13.43 3.44 19.35
C LYS A 418 14.94 3.56 19.52
N THR A 419 15.59 2.43 19.78
CA THR A 419 17.05 2.34 19.95
C THR A 419 17.70 1.33 19.00
N ALA A 420 16.92 0.44 18.39
CA ALA A 420 17.37 -0.57 17.43
C ALA A 420 16.65 -0.44 16.09
N GLY A 421 17.22 -1.01 15.03
CA GLY A 421 16.62 -0.99 13.69
C GLY A 421 16.65 0.37 12.98
N LEU A 422 17.42 1.33 13.50
CA LEU A 422 17.54 2.68 12.92
C LEU A 422 18.40 2.63 11.65
N GLN A 423 17.76 2.44 10.49
CA GLN A 423 18.43 2.25 9.20
C GLN A 423 17.84 3.21 8.17
N GLY A 424 18.63 3.67 7.20
CA GLY A 424 18.12 4.52 6.11
C GLY A 424 17.36 3.70 5.08
N VAL A 425 18.08 2.76 4.46
CA VAL A 425 17.57 1.86 3.43
C VAL A 425 18.04 0.44 3.74
N ARG A 426 17.08 -0.48 3.89
CA ARG A 426 17.33 -1.92 3.98
C ARG A 426 16.83 -2.61 2.71
N VAL A 427 17.68 -3.45 2.13
CA VAL A 427 17.33 -4.36 1.03
C VAL A 427 17.91 -5.72 1.38
N ASP A 428 17.07 -6.62 1.84
CA ASP A 428 17.49 -7.96 2.23
C ASP A 428 17.71 -8.87 1.01
N LYS A 429 18.20 -10.08 1.26
CA LYS A 429 18.41 -11.14 0.27
C LYS A 429 17.21 -11.32 -0.69
N TYR A 430 17.46 -11.78 -1.91
CA TYR A 430 16.48 -11.98 -3.00
C TYR A 430 15.84 -10.72 -3.59
N ASN A 431 16.13 -9.53 -3.06
CA ASN A 431 15.61 -8.29 -3.58
C ASN A 431 16.59 -7.63 -4.56
N TYR A 432 16.25 -7.64 -5.86
CA TYR A 432 17.22 -7.31 -6.93
C TYR A 432 16.82 -6.09 -7.77
N PHE A 433 17.81 -5.46 -8.39
CA PHE A 433 17.61 -4.33 -9.32
C PHE A 433 16.97 -3.08 -8.69
N PHE A 434 17.12 -2.88 -7.38
CA PHE A 434 16.64 -1.68 -6.67
C PHE A 434 17.42 -0.42 -7.08
N ASN A 435 16.70 0.65 -7.41
CA ASN A 435 17.26 1.97 -7.71
C ASN A 435 17.11 2.86 -6.47
N ILE A 436 18.21 3.18 -5.80
CA ILE A 436 18.22 4.11 -4.66
C ILE A 436 18.91 5.39 -5.14
N VAL A 437 18.12 6.43 -5.45
CA VAL A 437 18.62 7.61 -6.16
C VAL A 437 18.15 8.91 -5.53
N GLY A 438 19.05 9.86 -5.29
CA GLY A 438 18.69 11.22 -4.88
C GLY A 438 18.14 11.39 -3.45
N ASN A 439 18.21 10.35 -2.60
CA ASN A 439 17.63 10.38 -1.25
C ASN A 439 18.51 11.17 -0.27
N VAL A 440 17.91 11.63 0.82
CA VAL A 440 18.58 12.28 1.96
C VAL A 440 18.42 11.40 3.20
N LEU A 441 19.49 10.70 3.57
CA LEU A 441 19.51 9.73 4.66
C LEU A 441 20.12 10.36 5.93
N GLY A 442 19.31 10.61 6.95
CA GLY A 442 19.72 11.23 8.20
C GLY A 442 20.03 12.71 8.10
N ALA A 443 20.22 13.35 9.26
CA ALA A 443 20.67 14.74 9.36
C ALA A 443 22.20 14.84 9.35
N PRO A 444 22.81 15.98 8.95
CA PRO A 444 24.24 16.19 9.07
C PRO A 444 24.77 15.87 10.48
N GLY A 445 25.82 15.06 10.57
CA GLY A 445 26.43 14.64 11.84
C GLY A 445 25.77 13.42 12.50
N THR A 446 24.89 12.72 11.79
CA THR A 446 24.31 11.44 12.23
C THR A 446 25.43 10.47 12.60
N GLN A 447 25.37 9.90 13.81
CA GLN A 447 26.32 8.87 14.25
C GLN A 447 25.90 7.50 13.72
N GLY A 448 26.82 6.74 13.15
CA GLY A 448 26.53 5.42 12.59
C GLY A 448 27.60 5.00 11.58
N VAL A 449 27.24 4.05 10.73
CA VAL A 449 28.07 3.59 9.61
C VAL A 449 27.37 3.83 8.27
N TYR A 450 28.14 4.08 7.21
CA TYR A 450 27.56 4.23 5.87
C TYR A 450 26.86 2.95 5.41
N GLU A 451 27.52 1.81 5.58
CA GLU A 451 26.99 0.49 5.23
C GLU A 451 27.18 -0.45 6.42
N PHE A 452 26.15 -1.21 6.76
CA PHE A 452 26.19 -2.15 7.87
C PHE A 452 27.25 -3.22 7.60
N PRO A 453 28.21 -3.45 8.52
CA PRO A 453 29.36 -4.29 8.23
C PRO A 453 29.06 -5.80 8.25
N GLY A 454 27.89 -6.21 8.77
CA GLY A 454 27.63 -7.60 9.15
C GLY A 454 28.50 -7.99 10.35
N ALA A 455 27.91 -8.38 11.48
CA ALA A 455 28.70 -8.72 12.67
C ALA A 455 28.27 -10.06 13.28
N ALA A 456 29.26 -10.87 13.67
CA ALA A 456 29.06 -12.12 14.42
C ALA A 456 28.41 -11.92 15.80
N THR A 457 28.32 -10.68 16.29
CA THR A 457 27.80 -10.32 17.62
C THR A 457 26.39 -9.73 17.61
N CYS A 458 25.68 -9.69 16.47
CA CYS A 458 24.30 -9.20 16.40
C CYS A 458 24.10 -7.78 16.96
N ASP A 459 24.88 -6.79 16.53
CA ASP A 459 24.68 -5.42 17.02
C ASP A 459 23.55 -4.70 16.25
N VAL A 460 22.32 -4.98 16.64
CA VAL A 460 21.11 -4.37 16.08
C VAL A 460 20.92 -2.89 16.45
N PHE A 461 21.81 -2.35 17.30
CA PHE A 461 21.82 -0.95 17.71
C PHE A 461 22.70 -0.09 16.78
N VAL A 462 23.45 -0.71 15.87
CA VAL A 462 24.21 0.04 14.86
C VAL A 462 23.25 0.74 13.90
N LYS A 463 23.28 2.06 13.95
CA LYS A 463 22.63 2.91 12.95
C LYS A 463 23.41 2.85 11.63
N ALA A 464 22.72 2.58 10.52
CA ALA A 464 23.35 2.45 9.21
C ALA A 464 22.55 3.14 8.10
N ALA A 465 23.21 3.85 7.18
CA ALA A 465 22.52 4.39 6.01
C ALA A 465 22.02 3.26 5.09
N PHE A 466 22.80 2.18 4.95
CA PHE A 466 22.45 1.03 4.12
C PHE A 466 22.64 -0.31 4.86
N VAL A 467 21.66 -1.22 4.69
CA VAL A 467 21.77 -2.64 5.05
C VAL A 467 21.39 -3.48 3.84
N LEU A 468 22.34 -4.25 3.28
CA LEU A 468 22.21 -4.80 1.93
C LEU A 468 22.60 -6.28 1.86
N GLY A 469 21.69 -7.15 1.40
CA GLY A 469 21.97 -8.55 1.07
C GLY A 469 22.10 -9.48 2.28
N TYR A 470 21.59 -9.08 3.44
CA TYR A 470 21.62 -9.87 4.67
C TYR A 470 20.34 -10.68 4.84
N GLU A 471 20.47 -11.86 5.46
CA GLU A 471 19.32 -12.65 5.95
C GLU A 471 18.81 -12.18 7.31
N SER A 472 19.65 -11.44 8.05
CA SER A 472 19.30 -10.72 9.25
C SER A 472 20.46 -9.78 9.60
N SER A 473 20.25 -8.81 10.48
CA SER A 473 21.34 -7.99 11.04
C SER A 473 22.38 -8.79 11.84
N CYS A 474 22.16 -10.09 12.00
CA CYS A 474 22.98 -11.04 12.75
C CYS A 474 23.81 -11.98 11.88
N SER A 475 23.71 -11.90 10.55
CA SER A 475 24.42 -12.78 9.64
C SER A 475 25.49 -12.04 8.82
N ALA A 476 26.39 -12.81 8.20
CA ALA A 476 27.16 -12.28 7.09
C ALA A 476 26.22 -11.97 5.92
N ALA A 477 26.61 -11.07 5.02
CA ALA A 477 25.83 -10.85 3.80
C ALA A 477 25.75 -12.19 3.06
N THR A 478 24.53 -12.71 2.93
CA THR A 478 24.27 -14.06 2.39
C THR A 478 23.97 -14.00 0.89
N ASP A 479 23.71 -12.80 0.36
CA ASP A 479 23.35 -12.61 -1.03
C ASP A 479 24.10 -11.43 -1.67
N PRO A 480 25.26 -11.69 -2.29
CA PRO A 480 26.04 -10.66 -2.98
C PRO A 480 25.34 -10.12 -4.24
N GLN A 481 24.31 -10.79 -4.77
CA GLN A 481 23.58 -10.34 -5.96
C GLN A 481 22.75 -9.09 -5.67
N VAL A 482 22.32 -8.89 -4.43
CA VAL A 482 21.67 -7.64 -4.01
C VAL A 482 22.59 -6.45 -4.30
N LEU A 483 23.84 -6.47 -3.81
CA LEU A 483 24.80 -5.39 -4.07
C LEU A 483 25.16 -5.30 -5.56
N ALA A 484 25.33 -6.42 -6.24
CA ALA A 484 25.72 -6.45 -7.65
C ALA A 484 24.67 -5.85 -8.61
N THR A 485 23.40 -5.89 -8.21
CA THR A 485 22.28 -5.36 -9.02
C THR A 485 21.74 -4.02 -8.53
N LEU A 486 22.16 -3.57 -7.34
CA LEU A 486 21.75 -2.29 -6.76
C LEU A 486 22.32 -1.10 -7.55
N LEU A 487 21.51 -0.07 -7.78
CA LEU A 487 21.98 1.24 -8.23
C LEU A 487 21.91 2.20 -7.05
N ARG A 488 23.05 2.75 -6.63
CA ARG A 488 23.14 3.81 -5.61
C ARG A 488 23.72 5.06 -6.24
N HIS A 489 22.92 6.09 -6.43
CA HIS A 489 23.36 7.27 -7.17
C HIS A 489 22.80 8.58 -6.62
N GLY A 490 23.67 9.52 -6.28
CA GLY A 490 23.28 10.85 -5.80
C GLY A 490 22.59 10.84 -4.44
N ASN A 491 22.84 9.86 -3.55
CA ASN A 491 22.24 9.88 -2.21
C ASN A 491 23.13 10.67 -1.25
N TYR A 492 22.56 11.63 -0.54
CA TYR A 492 23.23 12.24 0.61
C TYR A 492 23.04 11.36 1.84
N ASP A 493 24.10 11.17 2.61
CA ASP A 493 24.01 10.57 3.92
C ASP A 493 24.64 11.46 5.00
N GLY A 494 23.94 11.59 6.13
CA GLY A 494 24.34 12.42 7.25
C GLY A 494 25.54 11.90 8.04
N ILE A 495 26.00 10.67 7.76
CA ILE A 495 27.10 10.00 8.46
C ILE A 495 28.43 10.44 7.84
N THR A 496 28.57 10.29 6.53
CA THR A 496 29.71 10.80 5.75
C THR A 496 29.60 12.29 5.47
N GLN A 497 28.38 12.85 5.60
CA GLN A 497 28.04 14.25 5.29
C GLN A 497 28.37 14.63 3.83
N THR A 498 28.26 13.66 2.93
CA THR A 498 28.54 13.86 1.51
C THR A 498 27.48 13.19 0.65
N THR A 499 27.32 13.70 -0.57
CA THR A 499 26.50 13.05 -1.60
C THR A 499 27.35 11.99 -2.31
N GLN A 500 26.92 10.74 -2.24
CA GLN A 500 27.57 9.60 -2.88
C GLN A 500 27.02 9.40 -4.29
N TRP A 501 27.92 9.46 -5.28
CA TRP A 501 27.60 9.26 -6.70
C TRP A 501 28.24 7.96 -7.19
N ASP A 502 27.47 7.16 -7.94
CA ASP A 502 28.03 6.02 -8.67
C ASP A 502 29.06 6.51 -9.69
N SER A 503 30.32 6.13 -9.51
CA SER A 503 31.42 6.51 -10.41
C SER A 503 31.25 6.06 -11.87
N THR A 504 30.37 5.08 -12.13
CA THR A 504 30.09 4.57 -13.47
C THR A 504 28.96 5.32 -14.18
N ASN A 505 28.21 6.16 -13.46
CA ASN A 505 27.15 7.00 -14.01
C ASN A 505 27.58 8.47 -13.97
N ALA A 506 27.71 9.09 -15.14
CA ALA A 506 28.15 10.47 -15.26
C ALA A 506 27.01 11.50 -15.16
N ASP A 507 25.74 11.08 -15.20
CA ASP A 507 24.60 11.99 -15.13
C ASP A 507 24.17 12.26 -13.70
N HIS A 508 24.50 13.44 -13.19
CA HIS A 508 24.12 13.89 -11.85
C HIS A 508 22.85 14.75 -11.83
N THR A 509 22.11 14.81 -12.95
CA THR A 509 20.90 15.63 -13.08
C THR A 509 19.71 14.87 -12.53
N LEU A 510 19.30 15.18 -11.31
CA LEU A 510 18.13 14.57 -10.67
C LEU A 510 16.83 15.26 -11.17
N PRO A 511 15.91 14.61 -11.93
CA PRO A 511 14.62 15.21 -12.26
C PRO A 511 13.80 15.60 -11.02
N PRO A 512 12.95 16.65 -11.04
CA PRO A 512 12.10 16.99 -9.90
C PRO A 512 11.20 15.84 -9.43
N SER A 513 10.70 15.05 -10.36
CA SER A 513 9.86 13.87 -10.13
C SER A 513 10.02 12.89 -11.28
N LEU A 514 9.77 11.61 -11.02
CA LEU A 514 9.72 10.55 -12.03
C LEU A 514 8.29 10.27 -12.53
N TYR A 515 7.26 10.88 -11.94
CA TYR A 515 5.86 10.70 -12.34
C TYR A 515 5.07 12.02 -12.53
N HIS A 516 5.44 13.09 -11.83
CA HIS A 516 4.88 14.42 -12.05
C HIS A 516 5.68 15.21 -13.09
N SER A 517 4.99 15.77 -14.08
CA SER A 517 5.59 16.66 -15.08
C SER A 517 5.70 18.12 -14.61
N SER A 518 5.03 18.48 -13.51
CA SER A 518 5.03 19.82 -12.93
C SER A 518 4.69 19.79 -11.45
N LYS A 519 4.90 20.92 -10.75
CA LYS A 519 4.61 21.05 -9.32
C LYS A 519 3.15 20.70 -9.01
N PRO A 520 2.86 19.71 -8.15
CA PRO A 520 1.49 19.35 -7.80
C PRO A 520 0.78 20.50 -7.08
N ALA A 521 -0.51 20.69 -7.37
CA ALA A 521 -1.29 21.80 -6.82
C ALA A 521 -1.33 21.81 -5.28
N PHE A 522 -1.34 20.64 -4.64
CA PHE A 522 -1.36 20.51 -3.18
C PHE A 522 -0.09 21.02 -2.48
N PHE A 523 1.00 21.27 -3.22
CA PHE A 523 2.18 21.95 -2.66
C PHE A 523 1.94 23.43 -2.33
N GLY A 524 0.97 24.09 -2.97
CA GLY A 524 0.69 25.51 -2.71
C GLY A 524 1.95 26.38 -2.77
N CYS A 525 2.28 27.05 -1.66
CA CYS A 525 3.47 27.89 -1.51
C CYS A 525 4.79 27.11 -1.32
N ARG A 526 4.75 25.83 -0.91
CA ARG A 526 5.96 25.06 -0.59
C ARG A 526 6.84 24.79 -1.82
N ARG A 527 8.14 24.69 -1.61
CA ARG A 527 9.10 24.32 -2.66
C ARG A 527 8.79 22.94 -3.22
N TRP A 528 8.94 22.79 -4.54
CA TRP A 528 8.92 21.49 -5.22
C TRP A 528 10.09 21.43 -6.21
N PRO A 529 10.88 20.34 -6.25
CA PRO A 529 10.79 19.17 -5.38
C PRO A 529 11.16 19.50 -3.91
N PRO A 530 10.58 18.80 -2.91
CA PRO A 530 10.86 19.10 -1.52
C PRO A 530 12.20 18.55 -1.04
N ILE A 531 12.69 17.48 -1.66
CA ILE A 531 13.83 16.69 -1.17
C ILE A 531 14.80 16.41 -2.32
N GLY A 532 16.09 16.49 -2.01
CA GLY A 532 17.16 16.15 -2.94
C GLY A 532 18.53 16.49 -2.41
N SER A 533 19.49 15.61 -2.66
CA SER A 533 20.91 15.86 -2.38
C SER A 533 21.52 16.98 -3.24
N ASP A 534 20.83 17.38 -4.30
CA ASP A 534 21.16 18.46 -5.25
C ASP A 534 20.51 19.80 -4.88
N LEU A 535 19.73 19.86 -3.80
CA LEU A 535 18.99 21.03 -3.37
C LEU A 535 19.64 21.73 -2.17
N ASP A 536 19.39 23.04 -2.03
CA ASP A 536 19.75 23.84 -0.85
C ASP A 536 18.52 24.62 -0.34
N PRO A 537 18.01 24.34 0.88
CA PRO A 537 18.36 23.19 1.72
C PRO A 537 17.98 21.86 1.04
N MET A 538 18.60 20.74 1.44
CA MET A 538 18.33 19.42 0.85
C MET A 538 16.92 18.90 1.13
N VAL A 539 16.29 19.36 2.22
CA VAL A 539 14.96 18.96 2.67
C VAL A 539 14.14 20.21 2.98
N SER A 540 12.90 20.25 2.49
CA SER A 540 11.86 21.21 2.87
C SER A 540 10.58 20.47 3.29
N ARG A 541 9.69 21.16 4.00
CA ARG A 541 8.47 20.57 4.56
C ARG A 541 7.51 20.08 3.48
N LEU A 542 6.83 18.97 3.77
CA LEU A 542 5.73 18.48 2.95
C LEU A 542 4.40 19.15 3.35
N PRO A 543 3.44 19.31 2.42
CA PRO A 543 2.09 19.75 2.77
C PRO A 543 1.39 18.81 3.76
N ALA A 544 1.65 17.50 3.71
CA ALA A 544 1.17 16.55 4.71
C ALA A 544 1.76 16.85 6.11
N GLN A 545 3.05 17.18 6.18
CA GLN A 545 3.71 17.58 7.41
C GLN A 545 3.15 18.90 7.97
N ASP A 546 2.88 19.89 7.11
CA ASP A 546 2.23 21.13 7.53
C ASP A 546 0.84 20.90 8.13
N ARG A 547 0.03 20.04 7.50
CA ARG A 547 -1.30 19.69 8.02
C ARG A 547 -1.21 18.99 9.38
N TYR A 548 -0.25 18.10 9.58
CA TYR A 548 -0.05 17.42 10.86
C TYR A 548 0.40 18.38 11.96
N GLU A 549 1.37 19.25 11.68
CA GLU A 549 1.98 20.12 12.69
C GLU A 549 1.27 21.47 12.85
N GLY A 550 0.21 21.73 12.07
CA GLY A 550 -0.57 22.97 12.12
C GLY A 550 0.20 24.21 11.62
N VAL A 551 1.12 24.01 10.67
CA VAL A 551 1.98 25.09 10.14
C VAL A 551 1.35 25.71 8.89
N ASP A 552 1.36 27.05 8.81
CA ASP A 552 0.94 27.77 7.60
C ASP A 552 1.94 27.51 6.45
N PRO A 553 1.51 26.91 5.31
CA PRO A 553 2.39 26.59 4.20
C PRO A 553 3.01 27.81 3.52
N CYS A 554 2.45 29.02 3.71
CA CYS A 554 2.93 30.26 3.10
C CYS A 554 3.72 31.16 4.06
N GLN A 555 3.94 30.72 5.31
CA GLN A 555 4.96 31.32 6.18
C GLN A 555 6.28 30.57 5.99
N GLY A 556 7.34 31.33 5.72
CA GLY A 556 8.59 30.84 5.12
C GLY A 556 9.20 29.64 5.84
N ASP A 557 9.95 28.84 5.09
CA ASP A 557 10.84 27.79 5.61
C ASP A 557 11.93 28.46 6.46
N ALA A 558 11.61 28.89 7.67
CA ALA A 558 12.61 29.34 8.62
C ALA A 558 13.50 28.14 8.94
N GLY A 559 14.68 28.11 8.33
CA GLY A 559 15.69 27.08 8.52
C GLY A 559 15.89 26.79 10.00
N GLY A 560 15.58 25.56 10.39
CA GLY A 560 15.86 25.00 11.70
C GLY A 560 16.74 23.78 11.51
N THR A 561 18.05 24.00 11.56
CA THR A 561 19.05 22.96 11.83
C THR A 561 18.65 22.16 13.06
N GLY A 562 18.90 20.85 13.03
CA GLY A 562 18.51 19.91 14.07
C GLY A 562 18.84 20.32 15.51
N GLY A 563 18.00 19.87 16.45
CA GLY A 563 18.26 20.01 17.88
C GLY A 563 17.05 19.61 18.71
N ALA A 564 17.08 18.37 19.21
CA ALA A 564 16.36 17.85 20.38
C ALA A 564 14.85 18.11 20.49
N ALA A 565 14.08 17.02 20.43
CA ALA A 565 12.75 16.95 21.01
C ALA A 565 12.79 17.39 22.49
N GLY A 566 12.33 18.60 22.75
CA GLY A 566 11.91 19.04 24.08
C GLY A 566 10.45 18.68 24.26
N ASN A 567 10.17 17.83 25.27
CA ASN A 567 8.82 17.51 25.75
C ASN A 567 7.93 18.76 25.82
N GLY A 568 6.79 18.69 25.13
CA GLY A 568 5.72 19.67 25.23
C GLY A 568 4.44 19.11 24.64
N ALA A 569 3.63 18.47 25.48
CA ALA A 569 2.26 18.10 25.13
C ALA A 569 1.48 19.35 24.71
N ALA A 570 1.15 19.47 23.43
CA ALA A 570 0.04 20.27 22.95
C ALA A 570 -1.11 19.27 22.74
N GLY A 571 -2.15 19.20 23.56
CA GLY A 571 -2.94 20.32 24.03
C GLY A 571 -4.12 20.47 23.08
N ASN A 572 -5.12 19.59 23.23
CA ASN A 572 -6.39 19.61 22.51
C ASN A 572 -7.03 21.01 22.60
N GLY A 573 -7.03 21.73 21.49
CA GLY A 573 -7.69 23.04 21.35
C GLY A 573 -9.08 22.91 20.77
N ALA A 574 -10.01 22.33 21.54
CA ALA A 574 -11.43 22.47 21.26
C ALA A 574 -11.86 23.92 21.52
N ALA A 575 -12.37 24.60 20.50
CA ALA A 575 -12.97 25.92 20.65
C ALA A 575 -14.25 25.83 21.50
N GLY A 576 -14.18 26.38 22.71
CA GLY A 576 -15.29 26.42 23.65
C GLY A 576 -16.35 27.45 23.27
N ASN A 577 -17.61 27.11 23.54
CA ASN A 577 -18.66 28.08 23.77
C ASN A 577 -19.31 27.75 25.13
N GLY A 578 -19.40 28.76 26.00
CA GLY A 578 -19.66 28.59 27.42
C GLY A 578 -21.11 28.32 27.80
N ALA A 579 -21.28 27.67 28.95
CA ALA A 579 -22.40 27.90 29.87
C ALA A 579 -22.02 27.43 31.27
N ALA A 580 -22.37 28.24 32.26
CA ALA A 580 -22.03 28.14 33.68
C ALA A 580 -22.81 27.05 34.45
N GLY A 581 -22.29 26.64 35.61
CA GLY A 581 -23.13 26.19 36.73
C GLY A 581 -22.62 25.06 37.65
N ASN A 582 -21.92 25.45 38.73
CA ASN A 582 -21.88 24.92 40.11
C ASN A 582 -21.95 23.41 40.49
N GLY A 583 -20.99 23.04 41.38
CA GLY A 583 -21.13 22.09 42.52
C GLY A 583 -20.86 20.61 42.20
N ALA A 584 -20.22 19.77 43.02
CA ALA A 584 -19.77 19.83 44.41
C ALA A 584 -18.71 18.72 44.65
N ALA A 585 -17.96 18.85 45.75
CA ALA A 585 -16.88 17.95 46.19
C ALA A 585 -17.37 16.60 46.77
N GLY A 586 -16.50 15.57 46.76
CA GLY A 586 -16.70 14.31 47.50
C GLY A 586 -15.54 13.31 47.43
N ASN A 587 -14.81 13.19 48.54
CA ASN A 587 -13.72 12.27 48.94
C ASN A 587 -13.73 10.79 48.49
N GLY A 588 -12.55 10.16 48.50
CA GLY A 588 -12.41 8.77 49.01
C GLY A 588 -11.15 7.97 48.62
N ALA A 589 -10.22 7.81 49.59
CA ALA A 589 -9.15 6.81 49.82
C ALA A 589 -9.04 5.56 48.90
N GLY A 590 -7.88 4.99 48.58
CA GLY A 590 -6.62 4.88 49.33
C GLY A 590 -6.53 3.53 50.07
N GLY A 591 -5.81 2.53 49.54
CA GLY A 591 -5.60 1.24 50.20
C GLY A 591 -4.51 0.38 49.54
N ALA A 592 -3.36 0.29 50.20
CA ALA A 592 -2.21 -0.53 49.86
C ALA A 592 -2.32 -1.96 50.43
N GLY A 593 -1.58 -2.91 49.86
CA GLY A 593 -1.37 -4.25 50.45
C GLY A 593 -0.35 -5.09 49.68
N ALA A 594 0.87 -5.15 50.19
CA ALA A 594 1.94 -6.07 49.75
C ALA A 594 1.87 -7.40 50.51
N SER A 595 2.32 -8.49 49.90
CA SER A 595 2.79 -9.70 50.60
C SER A 595 3.70 -10.56 49.71
N ALA A 596 4.86 -10.92 50.24
CA ALA A 596 5.89 -11.76 49.65
C ALA A 596 5.68 -13.27 49.92
N GLY A 597 6.39 -14.13 49.19
CA GLY A 597 6.51 -15.57 49.48
C GLY A 597 7.55 -16.28 48.60
N ASN A 598 8.64 -16.72 49.24
CA ASN A 598 9.84 -17.38 48.70
C ASN A 598 9.63 -18.79 48.10
N GLY A 599 10.57 -19.21 47.24
CA GLY A 599 10.87 -20.62 46.97
C GLY A 599 12.00 -20.83 45.95
N ALA A 600 13.21 -21.15 46.43
CA ALA A 600 14.36 -21.56 45.62
C ALA A 600 14.49 -23.10 45.61
N GLY A 601 14.90 -23.68 44.47
CA GLY A 601 15.28 -25.09 44.33
C GLY A 601 15.76 -25.38 42.90
N GLY A 602 17.06 -25.66 42.74
CA GLY A 602 17.73 -25.83 41.45
C GLY A 602 17.57 -27.22 40.80
N GLY A 603 17.96 -27.31 39.54
CA GLY A 603 18.06 -28.56 38.78
C GLY A 603 18.33 -28.32 37.30
N ASN A 604 19.54 -28.67 36.87
CA ASN A 604 20.13 -28.48 35.55
C ASN A 604 19.41 -29.31 34.46
N ALA A 605 19.04 -28.71 33.33
CA ALA A 605 18.80 -29.42 32.06
C ALA A 605 18.96 -28.46 30.86
N SER A 606 19.87 -28.85 29.97
CA SER A 606 20.23 -28.28 28.67
C SER A 606 19.08 -27.69 27.85
N VAL A 607 19.24 -26.42 27.45
CA VAL A 607 18.44 -25.75 26.41
C VAL A 607 19.19 -25.89 25.08
N PRO A 608 18.63 -26.51 24.03
CA PRO A 608 19.12 -26.32 22.67
C PRO A 608 18.65 -24.94 22.19
N GLY A 609 19.58 -24.17 21.63
CA GLY A 609 19.36 -22.80 21.17
C GLY A 609 18.22 -22.68 20.17
N GLY A 610 17.29 -21.78 20.47
CA GLY A 610 16.40 -21.16 19.50
C GLY A 610 16.94 -19.78 19.17
N SER A 611 17.33 -19.58 17.92
CA SER A 611 17.65 -18.28 17.35
C SER A 611 16.36 -17.46 17.22
N SER A 612 16.22 -16.40 18.01
CA SER A 612 15.23 -15.34 17.80
C SER A 612 15.65 -14.50 16.58
N GLY A 613 15.15 -14.87 15.40
CA GLY A 613 15.16 -14.04 14.22
C GLY A 613 13.89 -13.21 14.17
N ASP A 614 13.90 -12.06 14.85
CA ASP A 614 12.96 -10.97 14.56
C ASP A 614 13.82 -9.78 14.11
N ASP A 615 14.15 -9.78 12.83
CA ASP A 615 14.96 -8.78 12.14
C ASP A 615 14.07 -7.77 11.40
N GLY A 616 13.18 -7.09 12.12
CA GLY A 616 12.38 -5.99 11.55
C GLY A 616 11.40 -6.37 10.43
N SER A 617 11.24 -7.66 10.11
CA SER A 617 10.27 -8.14 9.13
C SER A 617 8.82 -7.96 9.61
N CYS A 618 7.97 -7.37 8.77
CA CYS A 618 6.53 -7.27 9.03
C CYS A 618 5.92 -8.67 8.88
N GLY A 619 5.81 -9.47 9.94
CA GLY A 619 5.14 -10.78 9.85
C GLY A 619 3.71 -10.62 9.33
N CYS A 620 3.06 -11.65 8.78
CA CYS A 620 1.62 -11.57 8.54
C CYS A 620 1.00 -12.92 8.85
N ARG A 621 -0.08 -12.94 9.65
CA ARG A 621 -0.97 -14.10 9.71
C ARG A 621 -2.19 -13.80 8.83
N THR A 622 -2.23 -14.39 7.64
CA THR A 622 -3.49 -14.56 6.92
C THR A 622 -4.02 -15.97 7.19
N VAL A 623 -5.27 -16.02 7.63
CA VAL A 623 -6.03 -17.25 7.86
C VAL A 623 -6.38 -17.81 6.49
N ALA A 624 -5.89 -19.01 6.18
CA ALA A 624 -6.26 -19.78 5.01
C ALA A 624 -7.79 -19.91 4.92
N ASP A 625 -8.36 -19.61 3.76
CA ASP A 625 -9.74 -19.92 3.44
C ASP A 625 -9.98 -21.42 3.71
N ALA A 626 -10.94 -21.69 4.59
CA ALA A 626 -11.36 -23.04 4.90
C ALA A 626 -11.92 -23.67 3.61
N GLY A 627 -11.18 -24.65 3.08
CA GLY A 627 -11.57 -25.40 1.89
C GLY A 627 -12.99 -25.97 2.00
N MET A 628 -13.80 -25.74 0.97
CA MET A 628 -15.07 -26.44 0.77
C MET A 628 -14.83 -27.77 0.02
N PRO A 629 -15.51 -28.87 0.39
CA PRO A 629 -15.39 -30.14 -0.29
C PRO A 629 -16.12 -30.13 -1.64
N GLY A 630 -15.43 -30.60 -2.67
CA GLY A 630 -15.95 -30.70 -4.03
C GLY A 630 -17.16 -31.62 -4.14
N TRP A 631 -18.21 -31.11 -4.79
CA TRP A 631 -19.31 -31.90 -5.32
C TRP A 631 -19.09 -32.13 -6.82
N VAL A 632 -18.80 -33.37 -7.18
CA VAL A 632 -18.96 -33.87 -8.56
C VAL A 632 -20.21 -34.75 -8.56
N GLY A 633 -21.24 -34.31 -9.28
CA GLY A 633 -22.42 -35.13 -9.54
C GLY A 633 -22.19 -36.05 -10.75
N LEU A 634 -22.77 -37.25 -10.72
CA LEU A 634 -23.35 -37.89 -11.91
C LEU A 634 -24.25 -39.10 -11.54
N ILE A 635 -25.47 -39.06 -12.08
CA ILE A 635 -26.37 -40.15 -12.55
C ILE A 635 -27.14 -41.02 -11.53
N ALA A 636 -28.46 -40.99 -11.74
CA ALA A 636 -29.51 -41.77 -11.10
C ALA A 636 -29.55 -43.24 -11.52
N LEU A 637 -29.97 -44.14 -10.61
CA LEU A 637 -30.79 -45.33 -10.86
C LEU A 637 -31.22 -46.02 -9.55
N GLY A 638 -32.53 -46.08 -9.31
CA GLY A 638 -33.27 -47.24 -8.75
C GLY A 638 -33.04 -47.74 -7.31
N GLY A 639 -34.06 -47.58 -6.46
CA GLY A 639 -34.77 -48.72 -5.86
C GLY A 639 -34.27 -49.38 -4.56
N LEU A 640 -35.17 -49.34 -3.55
CA LEU A 640 -35.50 -50.39 -2.56
C LEU A 640 -34.54 -50.75 -1.40
N ALA A 641 -35.00 -50.33 -0.21
CA ALA A 641 -35.25 -51.11 1.01
C ALA A 641 -34.15 -51.98 1.67
N GLY A 642 -33.87 -51.65 2.93
CA GLY A 642 -33.73 -52.63 4.02
C GLY A 642 -32.35 -52.76 4.66
N GLY A 643 -32.28 -52.67 6.00
CA GLY A 643 -31.17 -53.26 6.75
C GLY A 643 -30.62 -52.44 7.90
N ILE A 644 -31.24 -52.60 9.07
CA ILE A 644 -30.80 -52.18 10.40
C ILE A 644 -29.38 -52.67 10.73
N CYS A 645 -28.51 -51.81 11.29
CA CYS A 645 -27.62 -52.24 12.37
C CYS A 645 -27.18 -51.08 13.28
N ARG A 646 -27.40 -51.26 14.59
CA ARG A 646 -27.06 -50.36 15.71
C ARG A 646 -25.57 -50.49 16.09
N ARG A 647 -24.93 -49.41 16.59
CA ARG A 647 -24.52 -49.27 18.02
C ARG A 647 -23.67 -48.02 18.30
N ARG A 648 -23.90 -47.48 19.51
CA ARG A 648 -23.25 -46.37 20.22
C ARG A 648 -21.86 -46.71 20.77
N CYS A 649 -21.01 -45.67 20.85
CA CYS A 649 -20.04 -45.25 21.88
C CYS A 649 -19.52 -46.26 22.94
N LYS A 650 -18.19 -46.29 23.15
CA LYS A 650 -17.53 -45.82 24.41
C LYS A 650 -15.99 -45.92 24.40
N SER A 651 -15.41 -44.97 25.13
CA SER A 651 -14.02 -44.78 25.61
C SER A 651 -13.29 -45.98 26.24
N LYS A 652 -11.95 -45.93 26.30
CA LYS A 652 -11.16 -46.20 27.53
C LYS A 652 -9.69 -45.73 27.42
N ARG A 653 -9.14 -45.33 28.59
CA ARG A 653 -7.83 -44.74 28.91
C ARG A 653 -6.70 -45.76 29.14
N ASN A 654 -5.45 -45.26 29.02
CA ASN A 654 -4.19 -45.51 29.80
C ASN A 654 -3.53 -46.91 29.76
N PRO A 655 -2.25 -47.13 30.20
CA PRO A 655 -1.29 -46.23 30.91
C PRO A 655 0.25 -46.27 30.54
N ILE A 656 0.97 -45.19 30.91
CA ILE A 656 2.27 -45.00 31.66
C ILE A 656 3.64 -45.60 31.20
N GLN A 657 4.68 -44.76 31.38
CA GLN A 657 6.12 -44.96 31.76
C GLN A 657 7.12 -44.72 30.63
N GLY A 658 8.11 -43.82 30.74
CA GLY A 658 8.56 -42.95 31.84
C GLY A 658 9.56 -41.92 31.35
#